data_AF-A0A448Z0M8-F1
#
_entry.id   AF-A0A448Z0M8-F1
#
_cell.length_a   1.000
_cell.length_b   1.000
_cell.length_c   1.000
_cell.angle_alpha   90.00
_cell.angle_beta   90.00
_cell.angle_gamma   90.00
#
_symmetry.space_group_name_H-M   'P 1'
#
loop_
_entity.id
_entity.type
_entity.pdbx_description
1 polymer ?
#
loop_
_entity_poly.entity_id
_entity_poly.type
_entity_poly.pdbx_seq_one_letter_code
_entity_poly.pdbx_strand_id
1 'polypeptide(L)'
;MGCCESVEVDKNGNQRRNSASSMFQSSAFSKGRKRGEETALRKVDCIDESREIICGGLRLKYAYFSQRGYYPDSPNKANQDAYSVTERVGSPDSNDAFFAVYDGHGMNGDQCAQYARDKLPLYLEKYMNKAKAREAKKPETKMSVKQSSRNIQNDFNPLAHIELSKEQMQKACTRAHVDCNNAMHQDIDDSLSGTTAISAYIHGRRNRVTVCNVGDSRAVLGKATQSTGYEYGRGQALKAYPLSRDQTPYRKDERIRIRKTGARILSLDQLEGLEPIYNRDDDPDNDEGDIELGEELDEGGDPPRVWSPDGDYPGTAFTRSLGDAMAEELGVFAEPEMLTREIKPEDRVIVIASDGIFEFLTNQSVIDICAKFTDPLKACRAVVAESYELWLQYELRTDDITIICIFVEALTEPSVMETEYVATHSTRNDSHSGEVTLASGAARPVRNRMTKEKAQEIEKLKKNFVVDEADLAELNKEVDLDALYTHKSASEKARIADAIKTSVMFRNVTDDQRELIYGVMEPIRVKKGDWVIKQGSVGDRFYIIDEGSFEVRIRGEGEEDDGSGGVLTHIYEGSASKHLHPCFGELALMYSAPRSASIIARTDGILWALHRSAFRQILAQSQGTRKELMKTLSKIPMFGKLSKEQITKLAVSFDEIAFGRGENIVQQGHVGDSMFVITSGTCGKQQNRK
;
A
#
# COMPACT_ATOMS: atom_id res chain seq x y z
N MET A 1 -33.43 46.98 -0.22
CA MET A 1 -32.44 48.07 -0.34
C MET A 1 -31.25 47.48 -1.09
N GLY A 2 -30.86 47.84 -2.30
CA GLY A 2 -31.35 48.69 -3.37
C GLY A 2 -30.32 48.57 -4.53
N CYS A 3 -30.82 48.47 -5.77
CA CYS A 3 -30.26 48.82 -7.10
C CYS A 3 -28.79 48.46 -7.46
N CYS A 4 -28.43 48.02 -8.67
CA CYS A 4 -28.92 48.42 -10.00
C CYS A 4 -28.86 47.28 -11.02
N GLU A 5 -29.91 47.18 -11.84
CA GLU A 5 -29.89 46.54 -13.16
C GLU A 5 -29.49 47.59 -14.22
N SER A 6 -28.77 47.16 -15.25
CA SER A 6 -28.62 47.91 -16.50
C SER A 6 -28.97 47.01 -17.68
N VAL A 7 -29.99 47.46 -18.42
CA VAL A 7 -30.53 46.88 -19.65
C VAL A 7 -29.76 47.48 -20.84
N GLU A 8 -29.40 46.65 -21.82
CA GLU A 8 -29.14 47.13 -23.19
C GLU A 8 -30.09 46.45 -24.19
N VAL A 9 -30.74 47.29 -24.98
CA VAL A 9 -31.69 46.95 -26.05
C VAL A 9 -30.97 47.17 -27.39
N ASP A 10 -31.02 46.19 -28.29
CA ASP A 10 -30.42 46.34 -29.62
C ASP A 10 -31.36 47.04 -30.62
N LYS A 11 -30.75 47.83 -31.51
CA LYS A 11 -31.36 48.73 -32.47
C LYS A 11 -31.75 47.97 -33.72
N ASN A 12 -32.98 47.46 -33.79
CA ASN A 12 -33.79 47.32 -35.01
C ASN A 12 -35.08 46.54 -34.72
N GLY A 13 -35.97 47.13 -33.92
CA GLY A 13 -37.25 46.54 -33.50
C GLY A 13 -38.05 45.91 -34.63
N ASN A 14 -37.90 44.60 -34.82
CA ASN A 14 -38.69 43.81 -35.75
C ASN A 14 -38.99 42.43 -35.19
N GLN A 15 -40.28 42.18 -34.93
CA GLN A 15 -40.82 40.84 -34.72
C GLN A 15 -40.85 40.09 -36.04
N ARG A 16 -40.23 38.91 -36.12
CA ARG A 16 -40.57 37.89 -37.11
C ARG A 16 -40.64 36.51 -36.46
N ARG A 17 -41.85 35.95 -36.51
CA ARG A 17 -42.13 34.52 -36.34
C ARG A 17 -41.46 33.76 -37.48
N ASN A 18 -40.78 32.65 -37.15
CA ASN A 18 -40.78 31.46 -38.00
C ASN A 18 -40.49 30.21 -37.17
N SER A 19 -41.35 29.22 -37.40
CA SER A 19 -41.42 27.89 -36.81
C SER A 19 -40.36 26.95 -37.38
N ALA A 20 -39.63 26.24 -36.52
CA ALA A 20 -39.02 24.95 -36.85
C ALA A 20 -38.68 24.15 -35.56
N SER A 21 -39.35 23.01 -35.44
CA SER A 21 -38.99 21.75 -34.77
C SER A 21 -38.03 21.76 -33.57
N SER A 22 -38.58 21.36 -32.42
CA SER A 22 -37.87 21.02 -31.18
C SER A 22 -36.91 19.85 -31.36
N MET A 23 -35.61 20.09 -31.17
CA MET A 23 -34.65 19.09 -30.72
C MET A 23 -34.21 19.50 -29.32
N PHE A 24 -34.37 18.59 -28.36
CA PHE A 24 -33.94 18.74 -26.98
C PHE A 24 -32.43 19.03 -26.93
N GLN A 25 -32.07 20.21 -26.44
CA GLN A 25 -30.71 20.54 -26.02
C GLN A 25 -30.46 19.89 -24.65
N SER A 26 -29.50 18.97 -24.59
CA SER A 26 -28.77 18.66 -23.36
C SER A 26 -27.66 19.71 -23.16
N SER A 27 -27.95 20.74 -22.38
CA SER A 27 -26.92 21.53 -21.69
C SER A 27 -26.47 20.70 -20.47
N ALA A 28 -25.20 20.41 -20.19
CA ALA A 28 -24.07 21.32 -20.24
C ALA A 28 -22.77 20.60 -20.66
N PHE A 29 -22.23 21.05 -21.80
CA PHE A 29 -20.80 21.03 -22.08
C PHE A 29 -20.49 22.41 -22.68
N SER A 30 -19.84 23.30 -21.91
CA SER A 30 -19.17 24.47 -22.50
C SER A 30 -17.90 24.79 -21.71
N LYS A 31 -16.79 24.52 -22.40
CA LYS A 31 -15.42 25.01 -22.28
C LYS A 31 -15.12 26.05 -21.17
N GLY A 32 -14.14 25.71 -20.34
CA GLY A 32 -13.42 26.65 -19.48
C GLY A 32 -12.24 25.97 -18.79
N ARG A 33 -11.05 26.16 -19.37
CA ARG A 33 -9.69 25.89 -18.85
C ARG A 33 -9.57 25.98 -17.30
N LYS A 34 -8.72 25.12 -16.71
CA LYS A 34 -8.26 25.08 -15.30
C LYS A 34 -9.08 24.26 -14.30
N ARG A 35 -9.22 22.94 -14.51
CA ARG A 35 -9.60 22.02 -13.41
C ARG A 35 -8.58 20.90 -13.18
N GLY A 36 -7.81 20.50 -14.21
CA GLY A 36 -6.76 19.47 -14.11
C GLY A 36 -5.50 19.91 -13.35
N GLU A 37 -4.99 21.13 -13.60
CA GLU A 37 -3.80 21.65 -12.91
C GLU A 37 -4.00 21.85 -11.39
N GLU A 38 -5.23 22.20 -10.96
CA GLU A 38 -5.51 22.51 -9.55
C GLU A 38 -5.71 21.24 -8.70
N THR A 39 -6.11 20.11 -9.31
CA THR A 39 -6.19 18.80 -8.65
C THR A 39 -4.84 18.12 -8.49
N ALA A 40 -3.94 18.23 -9.47
CA ALA A 40 -2.62 17.58 -9.43
C ALA A 40 -1.69 18.10 -8.30
N LEU A 41 -1.94 19.33 -7.82
CA LEU A 41 -1.22 19.94 -6.71
C LEU A 41 -1.80 19.61 -5.32
N ARG A 42 -2.97 18.97 -5.23
CA ARG A 42 -3.57 18.62 -3.93
C ARG A 42 -2.80 17.46 -3.31
N LYS A 43 -2.44 17.63 -2.03
CA LYS A 43 -1.78 16.59 -1.23
C LYS A 43 -2.67 15.34 -1.06
N VAL A 44 -3.99 15.54 -1.02
CA VAL A 44 -4.98 14.47 -0.86
C VAL A 44 -6.18 14.78 -1.75
N ASP A 45 -6.59 13.79 -2.54
CA ASP A 45 -7.85 13.75 -3.28
C ASP A 45 -8.65 12.53 -2.85
N CYS A 46 -9.84 12.72 -2.29
CA CYS A 46 -10.68 11.62 -1.83
C CYS A 46 -12.14 11.97 -1.96
N ILE A 47 -12.99 10.95 -2.02
CA ILE A 47 -14.43 11.15 -1.99
C ILE A 47 -14.87 11.70 -0.62
N ASP A 48 -15.81 12.64 -0.61
CA ASP A 48 -16.30 13.26 0.64
C ASP A 48 -16.98 12.23 1.55
N GLU A 49 -17.75 11.31 0.96
CA GLU A 49 -18.45 10.22 1.63
C GLU A 49 -18.47 8.96 0.76
N SER A 50 -18.55 7.77 1.37
CA SER A 50 -18.71 6.53 0.61
C SER A 50 -20.02 6.53 -0.18
N ARG A 51 -19.96 6.07 -1.42
CA ARG A 51 -21.14 5.93 -2.29
C ARG A 51 -21.66 4.52 -2.30
N GLU A 52 -22.96 4.38 -2.57
CA GLU A 52 -23.60 3.10 -2.76
C GLU A 52 -24.35 3.08 -4.09
N ILE A 53 -24.15 2.02 -4.87
CA ILE A 53 -24.84 1.78 -6.13
C ILE A 53 -25.36 0.35 -6.21
N ILE A 54 -26.44 0.17 -6.95
CA ILE A 54 -26.97 -1.15 -7.31
C ILE A 54 -26.53 -1.46 -8.74
N CYS A 55 -25.65 -2.45 -8.87
CA CYS A 55 -25.08 -2.93 -10.10
C CYS A 55 -25.73 -4.29 -10.40
N GLY A 56 -26.96 -4.26 -10.92
CA GLY A 56 -27.77 -5.45 -11.16
C GLY A 56 -28.05 -6.25 -9.88
N GLY A 57 -27.52 -7.47 -9.78
CA GLY A 57 -27.68 -8.35 -8.61
C GLY A 57 -26.72 -8.03 -7.46
N LEU A 58 -25.93 -6.97 -7.56
CA LEU A 58 -24.93 -6.58 -6.56
C LEU A 58 -25.23 -5.19 -5.98
N ARG A 59 -25.10 -5.06 -4.66
CA ARG A 59 -24.93 -3.77 -3.99
C ARG A 59 -23.43 -3.53 -3.82
N LEU A 60 -22.97 -2.40 -4.33
CA LEU A 60 -21.58 -1.97 -4.23
C LEU A 60 -21.54 -0.69 -3.40
N LYS A 61 -20.87 -0.74 -2.24
CA LYS A 61 -20.54 0.45 -1.46
C LYS A 61 -19.05 0.73 -1.64
N TYR A 62 -18.67 1.90 -2.13
CA TYR A 62 -17.27 2.17 -2.47
C TYR A 62 -16.79 3.56 -2.06
N ALA A 63 -15.47 3.70 -1.99
CA ALA A 63 -14.77 4.97 -1.86
C ALA A 63 -13.43 4.90 -2.59
N TYR A 64 -12.88 6.08 -2.87
CA TYR A 64 -11.52 6.22 -3.38
C TYR A 64 -10.74 7.25 -2.56
N PHE A 65 -9.43 7.08 -2.53
CA PHE A 65 -8.50 7.97 -1.87
C PHE A 65 -7.17 7.94 -2.63
N SER A 66 -6.67 9.12 -2.98
CA SER A 66 -5.37 9.33 -3.61
C SER A 66 -4.60 10.35 -2.78
N GLN A 67 -3.37 10.01 -2.42
CA GLN A 67 -2.46 10.88 -1.70
C GLN A 67 -1.20 11.06 -2.52
N ARG A 68 -0.82 12.32 -2.70
CA ARG A 68 0.44 12.67 -3.33
C ARG A 68 1.60 12.26 -2.43
N GLY A 69 2.57 11.58 -3.02
CA GLY A 69 3.87 11.29 -2.46
C GLY A 69 4.72 12.53 -2.21
N TYR A 70 5.90 12.29 -1.69
CA TYR A 70 6.86 13.31 -1.30
C TYR A 70 8.27 12.87 -1.68
N TYR A 71 8.92 13.67 -2.52
CA TYR A 71 10.28 13.43 -2.99
C TYR A 71 11.11 14.63 -2.51
N PRO A 72 12.15 14.45 -1.67
CA PRO A 72 12.94 15.56 -1.13
C PRO A 72 13.49 16.50 -2.22
N ASP A 73 13.97 15.94 -3.32
CA ASP A 73 14.55 16.70 -4.44
C ASP A 73 13.48 17.35 -5.35
N SER A 74 12.21 17.03 -5.14
CA SER A 74 11.08 17.52 -5.93
C SER A 74 9.82 17.64 -5.06
N PRO A 75 9.84 18.51 -4.03
CA PRO A 75 8.77 18.58 -3.02
C PRO A 75 7.42 19.04 -3.61
N ASN A 76 7.46 19.65 -4.79
CA ASN A 76 6.30 20.13 -5.53
C ASN A 76 5.95 19.23 -6.73
N LYS A 77 6.45 17.98 -6.80
CA LYS A 77 6.04 17.03 -7.86
C LYS A 77 4.51 16.98 -7.95
N ALA A 78 3.98 16.79 -9.15
CA ALA A 78 2.58 16.48 -9.34
C ALA A 78 2.27 15.11 -8.73
N ASN A 79 1.02 14.90 -8.30
CA ASN A 79 0.53 13.53 -8.12
C ASN A 79 0.42 12.88 -9.50
N GLN A 80 1.17 11.82 -9.73
CA GLN A 80 1.21 11.09 -10.99
C GLN A 80 0.21 9.94 -11.02
N ASP A 81 -0.38 9.57 -9.87
CA ASP A 81 -1.53 8.67 -9.85
C ASP A 81 -2.81 9.33 -10.38
N ALA A 82 -3.65 8.52 -11.02
CA ALA A 82 -5.01 8.87 -11.37
C ALA A 82 -5.97 7.70 -11.12
N TYR A 83 -7.27 7.98 -11.06
CA TYR A 83 -8.31 6.97 -10.93
C TYR A 83 -9.55 7.33 -11.73
N SER A 84 -10.35 6.34 -12.13
CA SER A 84 -11.64 6.54 -12.77
C SER A 84 -12.73 5.68 -12.13
N VAL A 85 -13.93 6.26 -12.01
CA VAL A 85 -15.13 5.57 -11.52
C VAL A 85 -16.31 5.93 -12.43
N THR A 86 -16.97 4.91 -12.98
CA THR A 86 -18.17 5.06 -13.81
C THR A 86 -19.24 4.09 -13.31
N GLU A 87 -20.27 4.61 -12.66
CA GLU A 87 -21.34 3.81 -12.03
C GLU A 87 -22.29 3.13 -13.03
N ARG A 88 -22.38 3.67 -14.26
CA ARG A 88 -23.29 3.21 -15.33
C ARG A 88 -22.60 3.25 -16.69
N VAL A 89 -21.90 2.18 -17.03
CA VAL A 89 -21.04 2.17 -18.23
C VAL A 89 -21.87 2.15 -19.52
N GLY A 90 -21.60 3.12 -20.40
CA GLY A 90 -22.07 3.22 -21.78
C GLY A 90 -23.54 3.58 -22.00
N SER A 91 -24.41 3.49 -20.98
CA SER A 91 -25.77 4.07 -21.06
C SER A 91 -26.35 4.35 -19.67
N PRO A 92 -27.28 5.31 -19.54
CA PRO A 92 -27.98 5.59 -18.28
C PRO A 92 -28.72 4.37 -17.70
N ASP A 93 -29.16 3.45 -18.54
CA ASP A 93 -29.86 2.23 -18.12
C ASP A 93 -28.91 1.04 -17.86
N SER A 94 -27.59 1.27 -17.97
CA SER A 94 -26.60 0.25 -17.68
C SER A 94 -26.62 -0.14 -16.21
N ASN A 95 -26.48 -1.43 -15.96
CA ASN A 95 -26.28 -2.02 -14.64
C ASN A 95 -24.82 -2.44 -14.45
N ASP A 96 -23.90 -1.86 -15.22
CA ASP A 96 -22.48 -2.20 -15.18
C ASP A 96 -21.69 -1.01 -14.63
N ALA A 97 -20.65 -1.30 -13.86
CA ALA A 97 -19.77 -0.30 -13.27
C ALA A 97 -18.32 -0.52 -13.69
N PHE A 98 -17.54 0.56 -13.76
CA PHE A 98 -16.12 0.53 -14.10
C PHE A 98 -15.32 1.31 -13.07
N PHE A 99 -14.23 0.71 -12.59
CA PHE A 99 -13.29 1.29 -11.64
C PHE A 99 -11.88 1.07 -12.18
N ALA A 100 -11.00 2.06 -12.09
CA ALA A 100 -9.60 1.89 -12.48
C ALA A 100 -8.67 2.80 -11.70
N VAL A 101 -7.43 2.33 -11.53
CA VAL A 101 -6.28 3.11 -11.00
C VAL A 101 -5.19 3.08 -12.07
N TYR A 102 -4.51 4.21 -12.20
CA TYR A 102 -3.42 4.45 -13.14
C TYR A 102 -2.27 5.05 -12.33
N ASP A 103 -1.13 4.41 -12.38
CA ASP A 103 0.07 4.81 -11.66
C ASP A 103 1.04 5.39 -12.67
N GLY A 104 1.30 6.69 -12.60
CA GLY A 104 2.04 7.43 -13.63
C GLY A 104 3.50 7.60 -13.25
N HIS A 105 4.41 7.51 -14.22
CA HIS A 105 5.84 7.63 -13.97
C HIS A 105 6.56 8.41 -15.07
N GLY A 106 7.80 8.82 -14.77
CA GLY A 106 8.60 9.66 -15.67
C GLY A 106 8.19 11.13 -15.61
N MET A 107 8.81 11.96 -16.45
CA MET A 107 8.63 13.41 -16.44
C MET A 107 7.16 13.85 -16.69
N ASN A 108 6.47 13.14 -17.58
CA ASN A 108 5.08 13.43 -17.97
C ASN A 108 4.08 12.38 -17.44
N GLY A 109 4.46 11.61 -16.42
CA GLY A 109 3.66 10.50 -15.90
C GLY A 109 2.26 10.91 -15.43
N ASP A 110 2.12 12.12 -14.87
CA ASP A 110 0.81 12.67 -14.48
C ASP A 110 -0.10 12.89 -15.69
N GLN A 111 0.46 13.37 -16.80
CA GLN A 111 -0.28 13.54 -18.05
C GLN A 111 -0.66 12.18 -18.65
N CYS A 112 0.25 11.19 -18.63
CA CYS A 112 -0.02 9.83 -19.11
C CYS A 112 -1.16 9.18 -18.31
N ALA A 113 -1.12 9.23 -16.98
CA ALA A 113 -2.16 8.70 -16.10
C ALA A 113 -3.50 9.42 -16.30
N GLN A 114 -3.50 10.74 -16.41
CA GLN A 114 -4.71 11.53 -16.70
C GLN A 114 -5.29 11.21 -18.09
N TYR A 115 -4.43 11.00 -19.09
CA TYR A 115 -4.85 10.62 -20.43
C TYR A 115 -5.51 9.24 -20.43
N ALA A 116 -4.88 8.25 -19.79
CA ALA A 116 -5.44 6.92 -19.65
C ALA A 116 -6.79 6.94 -18.91
N ARG A 117 -6.88 7.70 -17.81
CA ARG A 117 -8.14 7.95 -17.07
C ARG A 117 -9.25 8.47 -17.98
N ASP A 118 -8.95 9.45 -18.84
CA ASP A 118 -9.96 10.14 -19.64
C ASP A 118 -10.31 9.40 -20.93
N LYS A 119 -9.39 8.60 -21.49
CA LYS A 119 -9.52 7.99 -22.82
C LYS A 119 -9.76 6.49 -22.80
N LEU A 120 -9.11 5.74 -21.91
CA LEU A 120 -9.23 4.28 -21.89
C LEU A 120 -10.67 3.79 -21.72
N PRO A 121 -11.50 4.38 -20.82
CA PRO A 121 -12.90 3.99 -20.69
C PRO A 121 -13.70 4.19 -21.99
N LEU A 122 -13.41 5.24 -22.74
CA LEU A 122 -14.07 5.55 -24.02
C LEU A 122 -13.68 4.54 -25.11
N TYR A 123 -12.40 4.15 -25.17
CA TYR A 123 -11.95 3.10 -26.08
C TYR A 123 -12.56 1.75 -25.74
N LEU A 124 -12.63 1.41 -24.45
CA LEU A 124 -13.26 0.18 -23.98
C LEU A 124 -14.74 0.15 -24.38
N GLU A 125 -15.49 1.21 -24.10
CA GLU A 125 -16.89 1.34 -24.48
C GLU A 125 -17.08 1.20 -25.99
N LYS A 126 -16.27 1.91 -26.80
CA LYS A 126 -16.29 1.82 -28.27
C LYS A 126 -16.13 0.37 -28.75
N TYR A 127 -15.15 -0.36 -28.23
CA TYR A 127 -14.86 -1.72 -28.67
C TYR A 127 -15.87 -2.74 -28.16
N MET A 128 -16.36 -2.57 -26.94
CA MET A 128 -17.46 -3.37 -26.40
C MET A 128 -18.74 -3.17 -27.22
N ASN A 129 -19.13 -1.93 -27.50
CA ASN A 129 -20.32 -1.63 -28.30
C ASN A 129 -20.20 -2.18 -29.72
N LYS A 130 -19.01 -2.11 -30.33
CA LYS A 130 -18.74 -2.73 -31.65
C LYS A 130 -18.88 -4.25 -31.59
N ALA A 131 -18.40 -4.91 -30.54
CA ALA A 131 -18.56 -6.35 -30.36
C ALA A 131 -20.03 -6.73 -30.14
N LYS A 132 -20.75 -6.00 -29.27
CA LYS A 132 -22.18 -6.20 -29.00
C LYS A 132 -23.01 -6.02 -30.27
N ALA A 133 -22.74 -5.00 -31.07
CA ALA A 133 -23.44 -4.77 -32.34
C ALA A 133 -23.19 -5.87 -33.39
N ARG A 134 -22.02 -6.54 -33.37
CA ARG A 134 -21.77 -7.71 -34.23
C ARG A 134 -22.55 -8.92 -33.75
N GLU A 135 -22.63 -9.13 -32.44
CA GLU A 135 -23.40 -10.22 -31.82
C GLU A 135 -24.90 -10.06 -32.08
N ALA A 136 -25.42 -8.82 -32.01
CA ALA A 136 -26.81 -8.48 -32.34
C ALA A 136 -27.25 -8.91 -33.75
N LYS A 137 -26.30 -8.95 -34.69
CA LYS A 137 -26.56 -9.27 -36.10
C LYS A 137 -26.67 -10.77 -36.35
N LYS A 138 -26.20 -11.62 -35.44
CA LYS A 138 -26.28 -13.08 -35.59
C LYS A 138 -27.76 -13.56 -35.57
N PRO A 139 -28.13 -14.53 -36.41
CA PRO A 139 -29.51 -14.97 -36.56
C PRO A 139 -30.12 -15.58 -35.29
N GLU A 140 -29.30 -16.27 -34.47
CA GLU A 140 -29.70 -16.87 -33.19
C GLU A 140 -30.15 -15.82 -32.15
N THR A 141 -29.43 -14.69 -32.09
CA THR A 141 -29.72 -13.58 -31.17
C THR A 141 -30.97 -12.78 -31.59
N LYS A 142 -31.27 -12.72 -32.89
CA LYS A 142 -32.46 -12.02 -33.43
C LYS A 142 -33.79 -12.63 -32.97
N MET A 143 -33.83 -13.92 -32.62
CA MET A 143 -35.03 -14.58 -32.10
C MET A 143 -35.29 -14.24 -30.62
N SER A 144 -34.23 -14.18 -29.80
CA SER A 144 -34.30 -13.83 -28.36
C SER A 144 -34.75 -12.37 -28.14
N VAL A 145 -34.21 -11.42 -28.92
CA VAL A 145 -34.56 -9.99 -28.81
C VAL A 145 -36.01 -9.73 -29.22
N LYS A 146 -36.59 -10.51 -30.15
CA LYS A 146 -37.99 -10.38 -30.58
C LYS A 146 -39.03 -10.87 -29.57
N GLN A 147 -38.65 -11.75 -28.63
CA GLN A 147 -39.56 -12.22 -27.57
C GLN A 147 -39.58 -11.27 -26.37
N SER A 148 -38.46 -10.63 -26.05
CA SER A 148 -38.32 -9.67 -24.93
C SER A 148 -38.86 -8.27 -25.26
N SER A 149 -38.95 -7.90 -26.53
CA SER A 149 -39.41 -6.58 -27.00
C SER A 149 -40.94 -6.43 -27.14
N ARG A 150 -41.75 -7.41 -26.74
CA ARG A 150 -43.22 -7.31 -26.86
C ARG A 150 -43.91 -6.40 -25.84
N ASN A 151 -43.22 -5.88 -24.80
CA ASN A 151 -43.90 -5.25 -23.67
C ASN A 151 -43.31 -3.95 -23.07
N ILE A 152 -42.35 -3.23 -23.68
CA ILE A 152 -41.76 -2.03 -23.04
C ILE A 152 -41.48 -0.89 -24.04
N GLN A 153 -41.75 0.35 -23.62
CA GLN A 153 -41.68 1.63 -24.34
C GLN A 153 -40.26 2.03 -24.82
N ASN A 154 -40.24 3.04 -25.71
CA ASN A 154 -39.29 3.32 -26.80
C ASN A 154 -37.87 3.87 -26.48
N ASP A 155 -37.36 3.84 -25.26
CA ASP A 155 -36.03 4.44 -24.94
C ASP A 155 -34.91 3.42 -24.61
N PHE A 156 -35.14 2.13 -24.86
CA PHE A 156 -34.19 1.08 -24.48
C PHE A 156 -32.99 0.99 -25.45
N ASN A 157 -31.76 1.11 -24.96
CA ASN A 157 -30.56 0.81 -25.77
C ASN A 157 -30.56 -0.70 -26.14
N PRO A 158 -30.70 -1.06 -27.43
CA PRO A 158 -30.82 -2.45 -27.85
C PRO A 158 -29.52 -3.24 -27.71
N LEU A 159 -28.38 -2.58 -27.45
CA LEU A 159 -27.11 -3.25 -27.17
C LEU A 159 -26.90 -3.50 -25.68
N ALA A 160 -27.64 -2.82 -24.80
CA ALA A 160 -27.40 -2.87 -23.36
C ALA A 160 -27.58 -4.28 -22.76
N HIS A 161 -28.38 -5.14 -23.39
CA HIS A 161 -28.64 -6.52 -22.97
C HIS A 161 -27.79 -7.57 -23.69
N ILE A 162 -26.94 -7.16 -24.64
CA ILE A 162 -26.09 -8.08 -25.39
C ILE A 162 -24.81 -8.31 -24.61
N GLU A 163 -24.52 -9.57 -24.39
CA GLU A 163 -23.39 -10.02 -23.59
C GLU A 163 -22.22 -10.45 -24.45
N LEU A 164 -21.02 -10.11 -24.01
CA LEU A 164 -19.78 -10.51 -24.67
C LEU A 164 -19.24 -11.78 -24.03
N SER A 165 -18.80 -12.72 -24.87
CA SER A 165 -18.00 -13.84 -24.41
C SER A 165 -16.67 -13.36 -23.80
N LYS A 166 -16.00 -14.22 -23.02
CA LYS A 166 -14.67 -13.91 -22.46
C LYS A 166 -13.69 -13.50 -23.57
N GLU A 167 -13.71 -14.20 -24.70
CA GLU A 167 -12.85 -13.91 -25.85
C GLU A 167 -13.18 -12.57 -26.53
N GLN A 168 -14.47 -12.23 -26.63
CA GLN A 168 -14.91 -10.94 -27.16
C GLN A 168 -14.52 -9.79 -26.24
N MET A 169 -14.64 -9.98 -24.91
CA MET A 169 -14.20 -9.01 -23.92
C MET A 169 -12.68 -8.84 -23.96
N GLN A 170 -11.90 -9.92 -24.00
CA GLN A 170 -10.44 -9.87 -24.16
C GLN A 170 -10.06 -9.06 -25.40
N LYS A 171 -10.64 -9.37 -26.56
CA LYS A 171 -10.38 -8.65 -27.82
C LYS A 171 -10.76 -7.17 -27.73
N ALA A 172 -11.81 -6.83 -26.99
CA ALA A 172 -12.21 -5.44 -26.78
C ALA A 172 -11.21 -4.71 -25.87
N CYS A 173 -10.82 -5.32 -24.74
CA CYS A 173 -9.86 -4.76 -23.80
C CYS A 173 -8.47 -4.58 -24.44
N THR A 174 -7.93 -5.61 -25.11
CA THR A 174 -6.64 -5.53 -25.80
C THR A 174 -6.63 -4.38 -26.81
N ARG A 175 -7.66 -4.28 -27.67
CA ARG A 175 -7.74 -3.17 -28.64
C ARG A 175 -7.92 -1.82 -27.98
N ALA A 176 -8.65 -1.76 -26.87
CA ALA A 176 -8.85 -0.51 -26.15
C ALA A 176 -7.54 0.03 -25.57
N HIS A 177 -6.73 -0.84 -24.96
CA HIS A 177 -5.44 -0.42 -24.39
C HIS A 177 -4.44 -0.08 -25.50
N VAL A 178 -4.29 -0.92 -26.52
CA VAL A 178 -3.37 -0.68 -27.63
C VAL A 178 -3.72 0.60 -28.40
N ASP A 179 -4.99 0.85 -28.70
CA ASP A 179 -5.37 2.10 -29.38
C ASP A 179 -5.25 3.33 -28.47
N CYS A 180 -5.52 3.18 -27.17
CA CYS A 180 -5.32 4.25 -26.20
C CYS A 180 -3.84 4.63 -26.11
N ASN A 181 -2.95 3.64 -26.08
CA ASN A 181 -1.51 3.79 -26.09
C ASN A 181 -1.01 4.47 -27.37
N ASN A 182 -1.42 3.98 -28.53
CA ASN A 182 -1.08 4.58 -29.83
C ASN A 182 -1.53 6.04 -29.97
N ALA A 183 -2.65 6.40 -29.32
CA ALA A 183 -3.12 7.78 -29.30
C ALA A 183 -2.35 8.64 -28.29
N MET A 184 -1.88 8.05 -27.17
CA MET A 184 -1.06 8.73 -26.17
C MET A 184 0.25 9.25 -26.78
N HIS A 185 0.96 8.43 -27.58
CA HIS A 185 2.20 8.81 -28.28
C HIS A 185 2.07 10.05 -29.19
N GLN A 186 0.85 10.40 -29.59
CA GLN A 186 0.57 11.55 -30.45
C GLN A 186 0.28 12.83 -29.66
N ASP A 187 -0.21 12.69 -28.43
CA ASP A 187 -0.75 13.77 -27.62
C ASP A 187 0.21 14.18 -26.49
N ILE A 188 1.08 13.28 -26.03
CA ILE A 188 2.01 13.47 -24.91
C ILE A 188 3.41 13.02 -25.35
N ASP A 189 4.46 13.70 -24.86
CA ASP A 189 5.82 13.16 -24.93
C ASP A 189 5.98 12.06 -23.87
N ASP A 190 5.69 10.83 -24.28
CA ASP A 190 5.71 9.63 -23.45
C ASP A 190 6.93 8.74 -23.75
N SER A 191 7.99 9.32 -24.32
CA SER A 191 9.22 8.60 -24.69
C SER A 191 9.79 7.80 -23.51
N LEU A 192 9.84 8.42 -22.33
CA LEU A 192 10.31 7.89 -21.05
C LEU A 192 9.31 8.18 -19.93
N SER A 193 8.03 8.22 -20.27
CA SER A 193 6.95 8.48 -19.32
C SER A 193 5.77 7.63 -19.71
N GLY A 194 5.02 7.16 -18.72
CA GLY A 194 3.94 6.25 -18.97
C GLY A 194 3.05 6.13 -17.77
N THR A 195 2.20 5.13 -17.81
CA THR A 195 1.35 4.78 -16.70
C THR A 195 0.96 3.30 -16.72
N THR A 196 0.80 2.71 -15.55
CA THR A 196 0.09 1.44 -15.39
C THR A 196 -1.41 1.63 -15.68
N ALA A 197 -2.14 0.53 -15.82
CA ALA A 197 -3.60 0.55 -15.81
C ALA A 197 -4.14 -0.74 -15.24
N ILE A 198 -4.71 -0.66 -14.03
CA ILE A 198 -5.50 -1.74 -13.43
C ILE A 198 -6.97 -1.32 -13.42
N SER A 199 -7.84 -2.12 -14.01
CA SER A 199 -9.27 -1.81 -14.08
C SER A 199 -10.15 -3.00 -13.73
N ALA A 200 -11.29 -2.73 -13.11
CA ALA A 200 -12.34 -3.70 -12.82
C ALA A 200 -13.66 -3.26 -13.46
N TYR A 201 -14.14 -4.07 -14.40
CA TYR A 201 -15.45 -3.96 -15.01
C TYR A 201 -16.43 -4.91 -14.30
N ILE A 202 -17.40 -4.36 -13.59
CA ILE A 202 -18.44 -5.11 -12.90
C ILE A 202 -19.65 -5.29 -13.82
N HIS A 203 -19.95 -6.54 -14.15
CA HIS A 203 -21.10 -6.94 -14.96
C HIS A 203 -22.28 -7.24 -14.03
N GLY A 204 -23.09 -6.23 -13.72
CA GLY A 204 -24.07 -6.34 -12.65
C GLY A 204 -25.17 -7.37 -12.89
N ARG A 205 -25.56 -7.62 -14.16
CA ARG A 205 -26.59 -8.63 -14.47
C ARG A 205 -26.14 -10.06 -14.22
N ARG A 206 -24.84 -10.33 -14.28
CA ARG A 206 -24.25 -11.67 -14.15
C ARG A 206 -23.52 -11.86 -12.82
N ASN A 207 -23.49 -10.85 -11.98
CA ASN A 207 -22.66 -10.81 -10.78
C ASN A 207 -21.21 -11.20 -11.12
N ARG A 208 -20.59 -10.60 -12.14
CA ARG A 208 -19.21 -10.91 -12.55
C ARG A 208 -18.31 -9.70 -12.48
N VAL A 209 -17.03 -9.94 -12.30
CA VAL A 209 -15.97 -8.93 -12.46
C VAL A 209 -14.99 -9.39 -13.54
N THR A 210 -14.64 -8.47 -14.42
CA THR A 210 -13.51 -8.57 -15.35
C THR A 210 -12.43 -7.60 -14.90
N VAL A 211 -11.26 -8.12 -14.53
CA VAL A 211 -10.07 -7.30 -14.23
C VAL A 211 -9.13 -7.30 -15.42
N CYS A 212 -8.65 -6.12 -15.82
CA CYS A 212 -7.61 -5.94 -16.83
C CYS A 212 -6.40 -5.25 -16.21
N ASN A 213 -5.22 -5.86 -16.32
CA ASN A 213 -3.98 -5.35 -15.75
C ASN A 213 -2.91 -5.07 -16.81
N VAL A 214 -2.34 -3.87 -16.77
CA VAL A 214 -1.10 -3.45 -17.43
C VAL A 214 -0.21 -2.84 -16.35
N GLY A 215 0.92 -3.48 -16.03
CA GLY A 215 1.87 -3.02 -15.01
C GLY A 215 1.75 -3.76 -13.67
N ASP A 216 2.13 -3.08 -12.60
CA ASP A 216 2.30 -3.58 -11.23
C ASP A 216 1.34 -2.98 -10.20
N SER A 217 0.43 -2.10 -10.62
CA SER A 217 -0.77 -1.82 -9.84
C SER A 217 -1.65 -3.07 -9.73
N ARG A 218 -2.39 -3.22 -8.62
CA ARG A 218 -3.00 -4.52 -8.27
C ARG A 218 -4.47 -4.43 -7.89
N ALA A 219 -5.22 -5.48 -8.26
CA ALA A 219 -6.57 -5.73 -7.79
C ALA A 219 -6.61 -6.98 -6.90
N VAL A 220 -7.28 -6.88 -5.74
CA VAL A 220 -7.34 -7.94 -4.72
C VAL A 220 -8.77 -8.13 -4.24
N LEU A 221 -9.17 -9.39 -4.05
CA LEU A 221 -10.48 -9.79 -3.52
C LEU A 221 -10.35 -10.33 -2.10
N GLY A 222 -11.15 -9.81 -1.17
CA GLY A 222 -11.35 -10.39 0.16
C GLY A 222 -12.61 -11.24 0.22
N LYS A 223 -12.43 -12.54 0.53
CA LYS A 223 -13.50 -13.52 0.64
C LYS A 223 -13.68 -13.97 2.10
N ALA A 224 -14.92 -14.07 2.55
CA ALA A 224 -15.25 -14.54 3.89
C ALA A 224 -14.78 -16.00 4.08
N THR A 225 -14.07 -16.25 5.18
CA THR A 225 -13.59 -17.60 5.54
C THR A 225 -14.70 -18.49 6.11
N GLN A 226 -15.82 -17.90 6.56
CA GLN A 226 -17.00 -18.60 7.06
C GLN A 226 -18.19 -18.29 6.16
N SER A 227 -18.97 -19.32 5.81
CA SER A 227 -20.07 -19.24 4.84
C SER A 227 -21.33 -18.55 5.36
N THR A 228 -21.44 -18.30 6.68
CA THR A 228 -22.61 -17.65 7.29
C THR A 228 -22.19 -16.65 8.36
N GLY A 229 -22.95 -15.56 8.48
CA GLY A 229 -22.81 -14.60 9.58
C GLY A 229 -21.69 -13.57 9.44
N TYR A 230 -21.09 -13.39 8.25
CA TYR A 230 -20.12 -12.32 8.05
C TYR A 230 -20.79 -10.94 8.04
N GLU A 231 -20.41 -10.07 8.98
CA GLU A 231 -20.77 -8.66 9.00
C GLU A 231 -19.51 -7.80 8.98
N TYR A 232 -19.52 -6.74 8.16
CA TYR A 232 -18.41 -5.79 8.12
C TYR A 232 -18.12 -5.20 9.51
N GLY A 233 -16.85 -5.01 9.84
CA GLY A 233 -16.43 -4.40 11.10
C GLY A 233 -16.51 -5.29 12.35
N ARG A 234 -16.93 -6.56 12.25
CA ARG A 234 -16.91 -7.51 13.39
C ARG A 234 -15.62 -8.30 13.56
N GLY A 235 -14.57 -8.00 12.79
CA GLY A 235 -13.26 -8.67 12.91
C GLY A 235 -13.25 -10.15 12.49
N GLN A 236 -14.25 -10.59 11.71
CA GLN A 236 -14.25 -11.93 11.11
C GLN A 236 -13.20 -12.01 9.98
N ALA A 237 -12.51 -13.14 9.88
CA ALA A 237 -11.39 -13.28 8.95
C ALA A 237 -11.86 -13.31 7.48
N LEU A 238 -11.38 -12.36 6.68
CA LEU A 238 -11.40 -12.43 5.22
C LEU A 238 -10.07 -13.01 4.74
N LYS A 239 -10.09 -13.84 3.70
CA LYS A 239 -8.89 -14.30 3.00
C LYS A 239 -8.71 -13.53 1.70
N ALA A 240 -7.50 -13.03 1.45
CA ALA A 240 -7.16 -12.33 0.23
C ALA A 240 -6.93 -13.31 -0.94
N TYR A 241 -7.35 -12.88 -2.12
CA TYR A 241 -7.15 -13.57 -3.39
C TYR A 241 -6.77 -12.52 -4.45
N PRO A 242 -5.60 -12.63 -5.10
CA PRO A 242 -5.23 -11.71 -6.17
C PRO A 242 -6.21 -11.85 -7.35
N LEU A 243 -6.60 -10.71 -7.93
CA LEU A 243 -7.37 -10.63 -9.17
C LEU A 243 -6.50 -10.19 -10.37
N SER A 244 -5.29 -9.74 -10.10
CA SER A 244 -4.24 -9.45 -11.07
C SER A 244 -2.91 -9.99 -10.54
N ARG A 245 -1.95 -10.14 -11.44
CA ARG A 245 -0.57 -10.50 -11.13
C ARG A 245 0.32 -9.44 -11.71
N ASP A 246 1.26 -8.93 -10.91
CA ASP A 246 2.13 -7.85 -11.32
C ASP A 246 2.97 -8.26 -12.52
N GLN A 247 3.17 -7.32 -13.44
CA GLN A 247 3.95 -7.51 -14.65
C GLN A 247 5.29 -6.80 -14.45
N THR A 248 6.20 -7.47 -13.74
CA THR A 248 7.53 -6.99 -13.38
C THR A 248 8.60 -8.00 -13.78
N PRO A 249 9.89 -7.62 -13.80
CA PRO A 249 10.98 -8.56 -14.09
C PRO A 249 11.16 -9.67 -13.05
N TYR A 250 10.51 -9.59 -11.89
CA TYR A 250 10.43 -10.72 -10.95
C TYR A 250 9.66 -11.91 -11.53
N ARG A 251 8.67 -11.62 -12.38
CA ARG A 251 7.82 -12.63 -12.99
C ARG A 251 8.55 -13.33 -14.13
N LYS A 252 8.67 -14.66 -14.05
CA LYS A 252 9.56 -15.45 -14.92
C LYS A 252 9.22 -15.34 -16.41
N ASP A 253 7.95 -15.41 -16.77
CA ASP A 253 7.51 -15.31 -18.17
C ASP A 253 7.73 -13.91 -18.75
N GLU A 254 7.47 -12.86 -17.97
CA GLU A 254 7.76 -11.47 -18.34
C GLU A 254 9.27 -11.26 -18.53
N ARG A 255 10.09 -11.75 -17.60
CA ARG A 255 11.56 -11.70 -17.67
C ARG A 255 12.10 -12.39 -18.92
N ILE A 256 11.63 -13.60 -19.21
CA ILE A 256 12.00 -14.34 -20.43
C ILE A 256 11.59 -13.57 -21.68
N ARG A 257 10.42 -12.93 -21.68
CA ARG A 257 9.94 -12.13 -22.81
C ARG A 257 10.83 -10.91 -23.05
N ILE A 258 11.17 -10.17 -22.00
CA ILE A 258 12.04 -8.99 -22.09
C ILE A 258 13.45 -9.38 -22.56
N ARG A 259 14.07 -10.43 -22.01
CA ARG A 259 15.42 -10.85 -22.43
C ARG A 259 15.50 -11.23 -23.92
N LYS A 260 14.40 -11.74 -24.50
CA LYS A 260 14.34 -12.08 -25.94
C LYS A 260 14.48 -10.86 -26.87
N THR A 261 14.26 -9.65 -26.39
CA THR A 261 14.48 -8.42 -27.17
C THR A 261 15.94 -7.97 -27.17
N GLY A 262 16.78 -8.60 -26.33
CA GLY A 262 18.16 -8.18 -26.07
C GLY A 262 18.28 -7.21 -24.90
N ALA A 263 17.17 -6.76 -24.32
CA ALA A 263 17.16 -5.89 -23.15
C ALA A 263 17.87 -6.53 -21.94
N ARG A 264 18.56 -5.69 -21.17
CA ARG A 264 19.20 -6.09 -19.91
C ARG A 264 18.20 -5.96 -18.77
N ILE A 265 18.24 -6.88 -17.81
CA ILE A 265 17.46 -6.81 -16.58
C ILE A 265 18.41 -6.78 -15.40
N LEU A 266 18.49 -5.62 -14.74
CA LEU A 266 19.46 -5.34 -13.69
C LEU A 266 18.82 -4.46 -12.61
N SER A 267 19.14 -4.69 -11.34
CA SER A 267 18.88 -3.69 -10.29
C SER A 267 19.83 -2.48 -10.45
N LEU A 268 19.52 -1.36 -9.79
CA LEU A 268 20.41 -0.20 -9.78
C LEU A 268 21.77 -0.54 -9.17
N ASP A 269 21.78 -1.31 -8.08
CA ASP A 269 23.01 -1.80 -7.45
C ASP A 269 23.90 -2.61 -8.42
N GLN A 270 23.29 -3.44 -9.27
CA GLN A 270 24.02 -4.19 -10.31
C GLN A 270 24.52 -3.27 -11.41
N LEU A 271 23.73 -2.27 -11.80
CA LEU A 271 24.10 -1.29 -12.83
C LEU A 271 25.27 -0.41 -12.39
N GLU A 272 25.28 0.02 -11.12
CA GLU A 272 26.34 0.82 -10.50
C GLU A 272 27.57 -0.01 -10.10
N GLY A 273 27.53 -1.33 -10.27
CA GLY A 273 28.62 -2.24 -9.91
C GLY A 273 28.80 -2.46 -8.41
N LEU A 274 27.79 -2.09 -7.60
CA LEU A 274 27.74 -2.35 -6.16
C LEU A 274 27.40 -3.81 -5.85
N GLU A 275 26.69 -4.46 -6.76
CA GLU A 275 26.45 -5.90 -6.74
C GLU A 275 26.95 -6.57 -8.02
N PRO A 276 27.47 -7.80 -7.93
CA PRO A 276 27.92 -8.52 -9.12
C PRO A 276 26.75 -8.76 -10.08
N ILE A 277 26.98 -8.44 -11.36
CA ILE A 277 26.09 -8.87 -12.44
C ILE A 277 26.30 -10.36 -12.62
N TYR A 278 25.31 -11.14 -12.26
CA TYR A 278 25.29 -12.55 -12.58
C TYR A 278 24.84 -12.69 -14.04
N ASN A 279 25.77 -12.95 -14.97
CA ASN A 279 25.43 -13.33 -16.35
C ASN A 279 24.79 -14.72 -16.31
N ARG A 280 23.47 -14.73 -16.17
CA ARG A 280 22.67 -15.90 -15.78
C ARG A 280 22.03 -16.64 -16.96
N ASP A 281 22.18 -16.11 -18.17
CA ASP A 281 21.55 -16.63 -19.40
C ASP A 281 22.31 -17.83 -20.01
N ASP A 282 23.54 -18.11 -19.55
CA ASP A 282 24.36 -19.23 -20.01
C ASP A 282 24.13 -20.53 -19.23
N ASP A 283 23.33 -20.48 -18.15
CA ASP A 283 23.05 -21.63 -17.27
C ASP A 283 21.64 -22.17 -17.51
N PRO A 284 21.49 -23.28 -18.26
CA PRO A 284 20.18 -23.87 -18.59
C PRO A 284 19.44 -24.48 -17.38
N ASP A 285 20.11 -24.65 -16.23
CA ASP A 285 19.51 -25.14 -14.99
C ASP A 285 19.18 -24.02 -13.98
N ASN A 286 19.44 -22.76 -14.33
CA ASN A 286 19.21 -21.62 -13.47
C ASN A 286 17.74 -21.15 -13.51
N ASP A 287 16.94 -21.71 -12.60
CA ASP A 287 15.64 -21.15 -12.28
C ASP A 287 15.83 -19.98 -11.31
N GLU A 288 15.90 -18.75 -11.83
CA GLU A 288 15.87 -17.51 -11.04
C GLU A 288 14.61 -17.36 -10.15
N GLY A 289 13.71 -18.35 -10.18
CA GLY A 289 12.48 -18.36 -9.45
C GLY A 289 11.43 -17.50 -10.15
N ASP A 290 10.20 -17.64 -9.68
CA ASP A 290 9.10 -16.79 -10.04
C ASP A 290 8.61 -16.17 -8.73
N ILE A 291 8.89 -14.88 -8.52
CA ILE A 291 8.49 -14.18 -7.29
C ILE A 291 7.17 -13.48 -7.57
N GLU A 292 6.13 -13.90 -6.86
CA GLU A 292 4.82 -13.25 -6.92
C GLU A 292 4.71 -12.20 -5.82
N LEU A 293 5.02 -10.95 -6.19
CA LEU A 293 4.91 -9.81 -5.28
C LEU A 293 3.50 -9.69 -4.69
N GLY A 294 3.44 -9.45 -3.38
CA GLY A 294 2.18 -9.39 -2.63
C GLY A 294 1.76 -10.68 -1.93
N GLU A 295 2.32 -11.82 -2.36
CA GLU A 295 2.27 -13.10 -1.63
C GLU A 295 3.63 -13.45 -1.02
N GLU A 296 4.71 -13.24 -1.79
CA GLU A 296 6.09 -13.46 -1.38
C GLU A 296 6.80 -12.16 -0.98
N LEU A 297 7.81 -12.28 -0.13
CA LEU A 297 8.61 -11.15 0.34
C LEU A 297 9.75 -10.86 -0.63
N ASP A 298 9.96 -9.58 -0.93
CA ASP A 298 11.19 -9.14 -1.55
C ASP A 298 12.25 -8.92 -0.46
N GLU A 299 13.26 -9.79 -0.43
CA GLU A 299 14.44 -9.63 0.44
C GLU A 299 15.56 -8.81 -0.23
N GLY A 300 15.42 -8.55 -1.54
CA GLY A 300 16.26 -7.65 -2.32
C GLY A 300 16.02 -6.20 -1.95
N GLY A 301 17.01 -5.35 -2.23
CA GLY A 301 16.85 -3.90 -2.12
C GLY A 301 16.08 -3.37 -3.33
N ASP A 302 16.78 -2.67 -4.23
CA ASP A 302 16.12 -2.12 -5.42
C ASP A 302 15.65 -3.21 -6.39
N PRO A 303 14.43 -3.09 -6.94
CA PRO A 303 13.90 -4.09 -7.84
C PRO A 303 14.70 -4.14 -9.15
N PRO A 304 14.74 -5.32 -9.82
CA PRO A 304 15.30 -5.44 -11.15
C PRO A 304 14.49 -4.56 -12.13
N ARG A 305 15.21 -3.87 -13.02
CA ARG A 305 14.66 -2.93 -13.99
C ARG A 305 15.02 -3.34 -15.42
N VAL A 306 14.21 -2.91 -16.39
CA VAL A 306 14.44 -3.12 -17.82
C VAL A 306 15.31 -2.00 -18.39
N TRP A 307 16.40 -2.37 -19.03
CA TRP A 307 17.39 -1.47 -19.62
C TRP A 307 17.68 -1.84 -21.08
N SER A 308 18.05 -0.84 -21.86
CA SER A 308 18.50 -0.99 -23.24
C SER A 308 19.78 -1.84 -23.30
N PRO A 309 19.99 -2.61 -24.38
CA PRO A 309 21.24 -3.35 -24.59
C PRO A 309 22.47 -2.43 -24.57
N ASP A 310 22.33 -1.22 -25.12
CA ASP A 310 23.44 -0.30 -25.40
C ASP A 310 23.49 0.91 -24.45
N GLY A 311 22.60 0.98 -23.46
CA GLY A 311 22.57 2.11 -22.53
C GLY A 311 21.63 1.96 -21.34
N ASP A 312 21.72 2.93 -20.43
CA ASP A 312 21.05 2.91 -19.14
C ASP A 312 19.73 3.69 -19.19
N TYR A 313 18.85 3.23 -20.08
CA TYR A 313 17.47 3.72 -20.26
C TYR A 313 16.59 2.55 -20.69
N PRO A 314 15.26 2.56 -20.44
CA PRO A 314 14.52 3.55 -19.66
C PRO A 314 14.62 3.31 -18.14
N GLY A 315 14.94 2.10 -17.68
CA GLY A 315 15.04 1.79 -16.24
C GLY A 315 13.71 1.49 -15.56
N THR A 316 12.73 0.94 -16.28
CA THR A 316 11.39 0.64 -15.75
C THR A 316 11.40 -0.59 -14.84
N ALA A 317 10.70 -0.55 -13.71
CA ALA A 317 10.57 -1.70 -12.78
C ALA A 317 9.42 -2.65 -13.15
N PHE A 318 8.62 -2.28 -14.15
CA PHE A 318 7.56 -3.07 -14.76
C PHE A 318 7.91 -3.45 -16.20
N THR A 319 7.21 -4.46 -16.71
CA THR A 319 7.39 -5.04 -18.05
C THR A 319 6.21 -4.76 -18.98
N ARG A 320 5.21 -4.01 -18.53
CA ARG A 320 4.07 -3.51 -19.33
C ARG A 320 3.61 -2.16 -18.80
N SER A 321 3.26 -1.25 -19.70
CA SER A 321 2.72 0.08 -19.40
C SER A 321 1.96 0.62 -20.61
N LEU A 322 1.17 1.68 -20.41
CA LEU A 322 0.77 2.60 -21.47
C LEU A 322 1.77 3.77 -21.50
N GLY A 323 2.10 4.26 -22.68
CA GLY A 323 3.19 5.21 -22.90
C GLY A 323 4.51 4.49 -23.05
N ASP A 324 5.58 5.05 -22.49
CA ASP A 324 6.94 4.53 -22.54
C ASP A 324 7.38 4.12 -23.96
N ALA A 325 7.23 5.01 -24.94
CA ALA A 325 7.45 4.68 -26.34
C ALA A 325 8.85 4.07 -26.61
N MET A 326 9.88 4.46 -25.85
CA MET A 326 11.21 3.86 -25.95
C MET A 326 11.29 2.45 -25.33
N ALA A 327 10.53 2.18 -24.27
CA ALA A 327 10.50 0.87 -23.62
C ALA A 327 9.76 -0.17 -24.48
N GLU A 328 8.91 0.26 -25.41
CA GLU A 328 8.19 -0.65 -26.32
C GLU A 328 9.12 -1.47 -27.19
N GLU A 329 10.23 -0.88 -27.65
CA GLU A 329 11.27 -1.58 -28.40
C GLU A 329 11.97 -2.67 -27.56
N LEU A 330 11.91 -2.55 -26.22
CA LEU A 330 12.47 -3.50 -25.27
C LEU A 330 11.48 -4.57 -24.81
N GLY A 331 10.23 -4.53 -25.28
CA GLY A 331 9.19 -5.51 -24.96
C GLY A 331 8.24 -5.10 -23.82
N VAL A 332 8.21 -3.81 -23.46
CA VAL A 332 7.21 -3.20 -22.57
C VAL A 332 6.02 -2.75 -23.41
N PHE A 333 4.82 -3.30 -23.23
CA PHE A 333 3.69 -2.94 -24.10
C PHE A 333 2.37 -2.89 -23.36
N ALA A 334 1.41 -2.17 -23.95
CA ALA A 334 0.10 -1.86 -23.36
C ALA A 334 -0.94 -3.00 -23.41
N GLU A 335 -0.60 -4.22 -23.84
CA GLU A 335 -1.57 -5.33 -23.91
C GLU A 335 -1.88 -5.88 -22.51
N PRO A 336 -3.14 -5.82 -22.07
CA PRO A 336 -3.54 -6.21 -20.72
C PRO A 336 -3.65 -7.73 -20.57
N GLU A 337 -3.30 -8.21 -19.38
CA GLU A 337 -3.79 -9.52 -18.92
C GLU A 337 -5.18 -9.37 -18.32
N MET A 338 -6.04 -10.37 -18.55
CA MET A 338 -7.43 -10.32 -18.10
C MET A 338 -7.81 -11.53 -17.27
N LEU A 339 -8.41 -11.25 -16.11
CA LEU A 339 -9.13 -12.22 -15.31
C LEU A 339 -10.63 -11.92 -15.42
N THR A 340 -11.47 -12.94 -15.56
CA THR A 340 -12.92 -12.76 -15.41
C THR A 340 -13.48 -13.87 -14.55
N ARG A 341 -14.24 -13.50 -13.52
CA ARG A 341 -14.86 -14.44 -12.58
C ARG A 341 -16.23 -13.97 -12.14
N GLU A 342 -16.98 -14.91 -11.58
CA GLU A 342 -18.19 -14.63 -10.83
C GLU A 342 -17.84 -14.09 -9.44
N ILE A 343 -18.69 -13.16 -8.97
CA ILE A 343 -18.73 -12.61 -7.62
C ILE A 343 -19.72 -13.47 -6.84
N LYS A 344 -19.20 -14.18 -5.84
CA LYS A 344 -19.98 -15.08 -5.00
C LYS A 344 -20.51 -14.38 -3.75
N PRO A 345 -21.52 -14.92 -3.05
CA PRO A 345 -22.05 -14.33 -1.82
C PRO A 345 -20.99 -14.11 -0.71
N GLU A 346 -19.97 -14.97 -0.67
CA GLU A 346 -18.83 -14.85 0.24
C GLU A 346 -17.80 -13.77 -0.15
N ASP A 347 -17.87 -13.21 -1.35
CA ASP A 347 -16.94 -12.19 -1.84
C ASP A 347 -17.37 -10.83 -1.24
N ARG A 348 -16.54 -10.25 -0.38
CA ARG A 348 -16.92 -9.10 0.46
C ARG A 348 -16.26 -7.80 0.06
N VAL A 349 -15.01 -7.82 -0.38
CA VAL A 349 -14.30 -6.59 -0.69
C VAL A 349 -13.46 -6.76 -1.94
N ILE A 350 -13.48 -5.78 -2.82
CA ILE A 350 -12.55 -5.65 -3.94
C ILE A 350 -11.74 -4.37 -3.68
N VAL A 351 -10.41 -4.48 -3.72
CA VAL A 351 -9.48 -3.36 -3.66
C VAL A 351 -8.77 -3.25 -5.00
N ILE A 352 -8.62 -2.02 -5.50
CA ILE A 352 -7.83 -1.69 -6.68
C ILE A 352 -6.89 -0.55 -6.26
N ALA A 353 -5.57 -0.72 -6.39
CA ALA A 353 -4.61 0.26 -5.89
C ALA A 353 -3.29 0.27 -6.67
N SER A 354 -2.57 1.40 -6.58
CA SER A 354 -1.21 1.58 -7.10
C SER A 354 -0.17 0.81 -6.27
N ASP A 355 1.06 0.71 -6.78
CA ASP A 355 2.16 0.07 -6.08
C ASP A 355 2.54 0.82 -4.78
N GLY A 356 2.20 2.11 -4.68
CA GLY A 356 2.31 2.92 -3.47
C GLY A 356 1.62 2.32 -2.25
N ILE A 357 0.72 1.35 -2.41
CA ILE A 357 0.22 0.48 -1.33
C ILE A 357 0.99 -0.84 -1.24
N PHE A 358 1.17 -1.50 -2.38
CA PHE A 358 1.61 -2.89 -2.45
C PHE A 358 3.12 -3.09 -2.35
N GLU A 359 3.92 -2.02 -2.41
CA GLU A 359 5.36 -2.03 -2.13
C GLU A 359 5.63 -2.57 -0.72
N PHE A 360 4.81 -2.15 0.25
CA PHE A 360 4.97 -2.55 1.65
C PHE A 360 3.82 -3.42 2.17
N LEU A 361 2.60 -3.32 1.66
CA LEU A 361 1.48 -4.10 2.19
C LEU A 361 1.19 -5.35 1.35
N THR A 362 1.13 -6.50 2.03
CA THR A 362 0.71 -7.76 1.39
C THR A 362 -0.78 -7.73 1.04
N ASN A 363 -1.18 -8.57 0.09
CA ASN A 363 -2.60 -8.72 -0.29
C ASN A 363 -3.47 -9.00 0.95
N GLN A 364 -3.00 -9.88 1.84
CA GLN A 364 -3.71 -10.21 3.08
C GLN A 364 -3.79 -9.04 4.05
N SER A 365 -2.72 -8.26 4.23
CA SER A 365 -2.70 -7.11 5.15
C SER A 365 -3.71 -6.03 4.72
N VAL A 366 -3.79 -5.74 3.42
CA VAL A 366 -4.76 -4.78 2.88
C VAL A 366 -6.20 -5.23 3.16
N ILE A 367 -6.49 -6.52 2.93
CA ILE A 367 -7.82 -7.10 3.18
C ILE A 367 -8.15 -7.13 4.69
N ASP A 368 -7.18 -7.44 5.55
CA ASP A 368 -7.35 -7.43 7.00
C ASP A 368 -7.63 -6.03 7.55
N ILE A 369 -6.97 -5.00 7.01
CA ILE A 369 -7.28 -3.61 7.35
C ILE A 369 -8.70 -3.27 6.90
N CYS A 370 -9.07 -3.58 5.66
CA CYS A 370 -10.42 -3.32 5.14
C CYS A 370 -11.52 -3.99 5.97
N ALA A 371 -11.31 -5.23 6.41
CA ALA A 371 -12.27 -6.02 7.19
C ALA A 371 -12.66 -5.37 8.53
N LYS A 372 -11.83 -4.48 9.08
CA LYS A 372 -12.08 -3.76 10.34
C LYS A 372 -13.15 -2.67 10.22
N PHE A 373 -13.55 -2.30 9.00
CA PHE A 373 -14.44 -1.16 8.76
C PHE A 373 -15.75 -1.57 8.08
N THR A 374 -16.82 -0.86 8.41
CA THR A 374 -18.12 -0.90 7.71
C THR A 374 -18.25 0.19 6.64
N ASP A 375 -17.26 1.07 6.57
CA ASP A 375 -17.25 2.22 5.67
C ASP A 375 -15.99 2.20 4.79
N PRO A 376 -16.14 2.06 3.45
CA PRO A 376 -15.02 1.99 2.53
C PRO A 376 -14.07 3.20 2.64
N LEU A 377 -14.58 4.41 2.88
CA LEU A 377 -13.72 5.60 3.01
C LEU A 377 -12.80 5.50 4.24
N LYS A 378 -13.30 4.97 5.36
CA LYS A 378 -12.46 4.71 6.55
C LYS A 378 -11.44 3.61 6.28
N ALA A 379 -11.82 2.57 5.53
CA ALA A 379 -10.89 1.53 5.09
C ALA A 379 -9.78 2.11 4.21
N CYS A 380 -10.11 2.91 3.19
CA CYS A 380 -9.13 3.60 2.34
C CYS A 380 -8.15 4.44 3.17
N ARG A 381 -8.66 5.28 4.09
CA ARG A 381 -7.82 6.10 4.97
C ARG A 381 -6.86 5.27 5.82
N ALA A 382 -7.32 4.15 6.36
CA ALA A 382 -6.49 3.28 7.19
C ALA A 382 -5.40 2.59 6.38
N VAL A 383 -5.72 2.08 5.17
CA VAL A 383 -4.72 1.45 4.29
C VAL A 383 -3.68 2.46 3.82
N VAL A 384 -4.12 3.66 3.41
CA VAL A 384 -3.20 4.72 2.95
C VAL A 384 -2.30 5.21 4.08
N ALA A 385 -2.84 5.39 5.29
CA ALA A 385 -2.05 5.78 6.45
C ALA A 385 -0.98 4.74 6.79
N GLU A 386 -1.35 3.46 6.86
CA GLU A 386 -0.40 2.37 7.11
C GLU A 386 0.69 2.31 6.04
N SER A 387 0.33 2.38 4.76
CA SER A 387 1.33 2.37 3.68
C SER A 387 2.26 3.58 3.77
N TYR A 388 1.72 4.77 3.99
CA TYR A 388 2.51 5.99 4.10
C TYR A 388 3.50 5.94 5.28
N GLU A 389 3.10 5.38 6.42
CA GLU A 389 4.00 5.14 7.55
C GLU A 389 5.15 4.18 7.18
N LEU A 390 4.87 3.11 6.43
CA LEU A 390 5.88 2.16 5.98
C LEU A 390 6.86 2.81 4.97
N TRP A 391 6.37 3.62 4.04
CA TRP A 391 7.23 4.44 3.17
C TRP A 391 8.17 5.33 3.99
N LEU A 392 7.63 6.08 4.97
CA LEU A 392 8.45 6.90 5.86
C LEU A 392 9.41 6.10 6.75
N GLN A 393 9.13 4.82 6.99
CA GLN A 393 10.00 3.93 7.75
C GLN A 393 11.16 3.40 6.89
N TYR A 394 10.91 3.02 5.63
CA TYR A 394 11.88 2.31 4.79
C TYR A 394 12.56 3.17 3.73
N GLU A 395 11.94 4.27 3.31
CA GLU A 395 12.41 5.15 2.23
C GLU A 395 12.56 6.63 2.63
N LEU A 396 13.39 7.38 1.90
CA LEU A 396 13.54 8.84 2.07
C LEU A 396 12.43 9.63 1.39
N ARG A 397 11.75 8.97 0.45
CA ARG A 397 10.61 9.47 -0.30
C ARG A 397 9.39 8.62 -0.01
N THR A 398 8.23 9.17 -0.32
CA THR A 398 6.96 8.41 -0.34
C THR A 398 6.42 8.47 -1.75
N ASP A 399 5.93 7.35 -2.25
CA ASP A 399 5.29 7.33 -3.56
C ASP A 399 3.90 7.98 -3.52
N ASP A 400 3.32 8.20 -4.70
CA ASP A 400 1.89 8.46 -4.81
C ASP A 400 1.11 7.20 -4.37
N ILE A 401 0.02 7.38 -3.63
CA ILE A 401 -0.73 6.28 -3.01
C ILE A 401 -2.19 6.42 -3.37
N THR A 402 -2.71 5.51 -4.20
CA THR A 402 -4.10 5.54 -4.65
C THR A 402 -4.79 4.21 -4.42
N ILE A 403 -6.01 4.28 -3.89
CA ILE A 403 -6.87 3.14 -3.61
C ILE A 403 -8.33 3.42 -3.99
N ILE A 404 -8.97 2.41 -4.57
CA ILE A 404 -10.42 2.25 -4.63
C ILE A 404 -10.78 1.03 -3.79
N CYS A 405 -11.62 1.21 -2.78
CA CYS A 405 -12.15 0.13 -1.96
C CYS A 405 -13.64 -0.04 -2.23
N ILE A 406 -14.07 -1.27 -2.56
CA ILE A 406 -15.44 -1.61 -2.95
C ILE A 406 -15.92 -2.75 -2.04
N PHE A 407 -16.86 -2.46 -1.15
CA PHE A 407 -17.59 -3.46 -0.38
C PHE A 407 -18.74 -4.00 -1.24
N VAL A 408 -18.84 -5.33 -1.30
CA VAL A 408 -19.72 -6.05 -2.20
C VAL A 408 -20.72 -6.87 -1.41
N GLU A 409 -21.97 -6.83 -1.83
CA GLU A 409 -23.04 -7.64 -1.28
C GLU A 409 -23.93 -8.15 -2.41
N ALA A 410 -24.11 -9.47 -2.48
CA ALA A 410 -25.04 -10.08 -3.42
C ALA A 410 -26.49 -9.90 -2.93
N LEU A 411 -27.35 -9.34 -3.78
CA LEU A 411 -28.76 -9.05 -3.48
C LEU A 411 -29.70 -10.22 -3.83
N THR A 412 -29.24 -11.15 -4.68
CA THR A 412 -29.99 -12.33 -5.13
C THR A 412 -29.04 -13.52 -5.35
N GLU A 413 -29.49 -14.75 -5.09
CA GLU A 413 -28.71 -15.96 -5.43
C GLU A 413 -28.51 -16.05 -6.96
N PRO A 414 -27.28 -16.32 -7.44
CA PRO A 414 -27.02 -16.45 -8.87
C PRO A 414 -27.85 -17.60 -9.45
N SER A 415 -28.62 -17.34 -10.51
CA SER A 415 -29.32 -18.39 -11.24
C SER A 415 -28.28 -19.33 -11.85
N VAL A 416 -28.24 -20.57 -11.36
CA VAL A 416 -27.32 -21.63 -11.76
C VAL A 416 -27.29 -21.78 -13.28
N MET A 417 -26.16 -21.50 -13.95
CA MET A 417 -25.86 -22.07 -15.26
C MET A 417 -24.35 -22.07 -15.60
N GLU A 418 -23.85 -23.31 -15.76
CA GLU A 418 -22.63 -23.82 -16.39
C GLU A 418 -21.25 -23.23 -16.04
N THR A 419 -20.57 -23.97 -15.16
CA THR A 419 -19.14 -24.04 -14.97
C THR A 419 -18.40 -24.46 -16.25
N GLU A 420 -17.52 -23.60 -16.77
CA GLU A 420 -16.37 -24.04 -17.55
C GLU A 420 -15.09 -23.43 -16.99
N TYR A 421 -14.36 -24.28 -16.27
CA TYR A 421 -13.00 -24.07 -15.82
C TYR A 421 -12.07 -24.48 -16.98
N VAL A 422 -11.29 -23.55 -17.52
CA VAL A 422 -10.13 -23.89 -18.34
C VAL A 422 -8.94 -23.12 -17.79
N ALA A 423 -8.26 -23.78 -16.83
CA ALA A 423 -6.85 -23.56 -16.60
C ALA A 423 -6.10 -24.36 -17.66
N THR A 424 -5.30 -23.70 -18.49
CA THR A 424 -4.35 -24.40 -19.35
C THR A 424 -3.23 -24.95 -18.47
N HIS A 425 -3.17 -26.28 -18.33
CA HIS A 425 -2.09 -26.99 -17.68
C HIS A 425 -0.74 -26.74 -18.36
N SER A 426 0.27 -26.42 -17.56
CA SER A 426 1.59 -27.04 -17.70
C SER A 426 1.67 -28.14 -16.65
N THR A 427 1.84 -29.37 -17.12
CA THR A 427 1.90 -30.59 -16.31
C THR A 427 3.19 -30.66 -15.51
N ARG A 428 3.10 -30.97 -14.20
CA ARG A 428 4.00 -31.92 -13.53
C ARG A 428 3.31 -32.44 -12.27
N ASN A 429 3.26 -33.77 -12.17
CA ASN A 429 2.77 -34.52 -11.03
C ASN A 429 3.51 -34.08 -9.77
N ASP A 430 2.79 -33.80 -8.69
CA ASP A 430 3.24 -34.31 -7.40
C ASP A 430 2.07 -34.65 -6.48
N SER A 431 2.12 -35.88 -5.98
CA SER A 431 1.18 -36.44 -5.03
C SER A 431 1.80 -36.32 -3.66
N HIS A 432 1.39 -35.35 -2.83
CA HIS A 432 1.59 -35.41 -1.39
C HIS A 432 0.41 -34.80 -0.65
N SER A 433 -0.37 -35.68 -0.02
CA SER A 433 -1.30 -35.37 1.04
C SER A 433 -0.54 -34.85 2.27
N GLY A 434 -0.84 -33.63 2.70
CA GLY A 434 -0.33 -33.05 3.95
C GLY A 434 -1.28 -31.98 4.46
N GLU A 435 -1.73 -32.13 5.71
CA GLU A 435 -2.61 -31.22 6.44
C GLU A 435 -2.17 -29.75 6.35
N VAL A 436 -3.10 -28.86 6.00
CA VAL A 436 -2.91 -27.42 6.11
C VAL A 436 -3.24 -27.00 7.55
N THR A 437 -2.21 -26.89 8.38
CA THR A 437 -2.29 -26.20 9.66
C THR A 437 -2.53 -24.70 9.44
N LEU A 438 -3.62 -24.20 10.02
CA LEU A 438 -3.95 -22.78 10.17
C LEU A 438 -2.84 -22.07 10.97
N ALA A 439 -1.88 -21.46 10.28
CA ALA A 439 -0.93 -20.54 10.88
C ALA A 439 -1.47 -19.11 10.78
N SER A 440 -1.68 -18.50 11.95
CA SER A 440 -1.93 -17.07 12.14
C SER A 440 -0.79 -16.24 11.51
N GLY A 441 -1.01 -15.72 10.30
CA GLY A 441 -0.08 -14.82 9.63
C GLY A 441 -0.10 -13.45 10.32
N ALA A 442 0.96 -13.13 11.05
CA ALA A 442 1.17 -11.75 11.50
C ALA A 442 1.39 -10.84 10.27
N ALA A 443 0.81 -9.64 10.27
CA ALA A 443 1.05 -8.59 9.27
C ALA A 443 2.56 -8.31 9.15
N ARG A 444 3.18 -8.85 8.09
CA ARG A 444 4.58 -8.61 7.73
C ARG A 444 4.56 -7.87 6.39
N PRO A 445 5.36 -6.80 6.23
CA PRO A 445 5.36 -6.03 4.99
C PRO A 445 6.06 -6.80 3.87
N VAL A 446 5.66 -6.56 2.61
CA VAL A 446 6.19 -7.19 1.38
C VAL A 446 7.69 -6.92 1.25
N ARG A 447 8.09 -5.65 1.41
CA ARG A 447 9.47 -5.22 1.59
C ARG A 447 9.71 -4.82 3.04
N ASN A 448 10.80 -5.29 3.64
CA ASN A 448 11.06 -5.06 5.08
C ASN A 448 12.47 -4.51 5.38
N ARG A 449 13.24 -4.19 4.34
CA ARG A 449 14.57 -3.58 4.44
C ARG A 449 14.52 -2.13 4.00
N MET A 450 15.26 -1.31 4.74
CA MET A 450 15.52 0.08 4.40
C MET A 450 16.42 0.16 3.16
N THR A 451 16.17 1.11 2.25
CA THR A 451 17.07 1.33 1.11
C THR A 451 18.49 1.67 1.53
N LYS A 452 19.45 1.30 0.68
CA LYS A 452 20.84 1.71 0.83
C LYS A 452 20.94 3.23 0.81
N GLU A 453 20.19 3.94 -0.03
CA GLU A 453 20.11 5.41 -0.04
C GLU A 453 19.68 5.96 1.32
N LYS A 454 18.59 5.46 1.90
CA LYS A 454 18.15 5.88 3.24
C LYS A 454 19.18 5.53 4.32
N ALA A 455 19.80 4.35 4.24
CA ALA A 455 20.82 3.94 5.19
C ALA A 455 22.07 4.84 5.08
N GLN A 456 22.50 5.18 3.86
CA GLN A 456 23.60 6.09 3.57
C GLN A 456 23.26 7.52 3.97
N GLU A 457 22.04 7.99 3.77
CA GLU A 457 21.62 9.33 4.22
C GLU A 457 21.53 9.39 5.74
N ILE A 458 21.05 8.34 6.40
CA ILE A 458 21.18 8.21 7.86
C ILE A 458 22.67 8.21 8.27
N GLU A 459 23.57 7.60 7.50
CA GLU A 459 25.01 7.63 7.75
C GLU A 459 25.66 8.99 7.46
N LYS A 460 25.20 9.70 6.43
CA LYS A 460 25.61 11.07 6.08
C LYS A 460 25.06 12.06 7.09
N LEU A 461 23.82 11.95 7.53
CA LEU A 461 23.25 12.73 8.63
C LEU A 461 24.02 12.48 9.93
N LYS A 462 24.45 11.23 10.19
CA LYS A 462 25.39 10.91 11.28
C LYS A 462 26.78 11.53 11.11
N LYS A 463 27.23 11.80 9.87
CA LYS A 463 28.57 12.36 9.55
C LYS A 463 28.58 13.88 9.36
N ASN A 464 27.51 14.48 8.85
CA ASN A 464 27.39 15.87 8.42
C ASN A 464 26.71 16.75 9.47
N PHE A 465 25.91 16.17 10.35
CA PHE A 465 25.55 16.82 11.60
C PHE A 465 26.50 16.28 12.67
N VAL A 466 27.55 17.07 12.94
CA VAL A 466 28.27 16.95 14.20
C VAL A 466 27.24 17.28 15.29
N VAL A 467 26.52 16.27 15.77
CA VAL A 467 26.13 16.27 17.17
C VAL A 467 27.47 16.27 17.88
N ASP A 468 27.77 17.32 18.65
CA ASP A 468 29.04 17.42 19.36
C ASP A 468 29.29 16.09 20.10
N GLU A 469 30.54 15.63 20.16
CA GLU A 469 30.88 14.44 20.94
C GLU A 469 30.43 14.62 22.40
N ALA A 470 30.39 15.87 22.88
CA ALA A 470 29.76 16.28 24.14
C ALA A 470 28.24 16.06 24.16
N ASP A 471 27.50 16.49 23.13
CA ASP A 471 26.04 16.32 23.02
C ASP A 471 25.66 14.82 22.89
N LEU A 472 26.43 14.03 22.14
CA LEU A 472 26.26 12.57 22.04
C LEU A 472 26.56 11.86 23.37
N ALA A 473 27.57 12.31 24.11
CA ALA A 473 27.88 11.79 25.45
C ALA A 473 26.79 12.16 26.46
N GLU A 474 26.19 13.34 26.34
CA GLU A 474 25.07 13.80 27.16
C GLU A 474 23.78 13.02 26.84
N LEU A 475 23.43 12.84 25.56
CA LEU A 475 22.27 12.05 25.13
C LEU A 475 22.36 10.55 25.47
N ASN A 476 23.57 10.01 25.63
CA ASN A 476 23.80 8.60 25.98
C ASN A 476 24.19 8.38 27.45
N LYS A 477 24.10 9.41 28.29
CA LYS A 477 24.35 9.27 29.72
C LYS A 477 23.33 8.30 30.32
N GLU A 478 23.81 7.37 31.14
CA GLU A 478 22.92 6.48 31.89
C GLU A 478 21.96 7.31 32.72
N VAL A 479 20.67 7.00 32.60
CA VAL A 479 19.62 7.67 33.37
C VAL A 479 19.18 6.78 34.50
N ASP A 480 18.90 7.40 35.64
CA ASP A 480 18.27 6.71 36.76
C ASP A 480 16.81 6.43 36.38
N LEU A 481 16.54 5.18 36.00
CA LEU A 481 15.19 4.74 35.60
C LEU A 481 14.20 4.84 36.77
N ASP A 482 14.66 4.70 38.02
CA ASP A 482 13.81 4.82 39.20
C ASP A 482 13.39 6.28 39.42
N ALA A 483 14.27 7.24 39.07
CA ALA A 483 13.96 8.67 39.12
C ALA A 483 12.99 9.11 38.01
N LEU A 484 13.00 8.44 36.85
CA LEU A 484 12.04 8.68 35.76
C LEU A 484 10.72 7.91 35.95
N TYR A 485 10.67 6.96 36.88
CA TYR A 485 9.50 6.16 37.12
C TYR A 485 8.37 7.02 37.70
N THR A 486 7.26 7.08 36.97
CA THR A 486 6.06 7.79 37.41
C THR A 486 4.92 6.80 37.60
N HIS A 487 4.27 6.88 38.75
CA HIS A 487 3.14 6.02 39.07
C HIS A 487 1.94 6.38 38.18
N LYS A 488 1.51 5.43 37.35
CA LYS A 488 0.37 5.58 36.42
C LYS A 488 -0.82 4.75 36.85
N SER A 489 -2.01 5.32 36.71
CA SER A 489 -3.26 4.58 36.86
C SER A 489 -3.38 3.50 35.79
N ALA A 490 -4.20 2.47 36.07
CA ALA A 490 -4.51 1.42 35.09
C ALA A 490 -5.08 2.00 33.78
N SER A 491 -5.83 3.10 33.87
CA SER A 491 -6.39 3.78 32.70
C SER A 491 -5.33 4.46 31.83
N GLU A 492 -4.31 5.07 32.44
CA GLU A 492 -3.20 5.73 31.72
C GLU A 492 -2.30 4.68 31.07
N LYS A 493 -1.97 3.60 31.80
CA LYS A 493 -1.24 2.47 31.24
C LYS A 493 -1.95 1.87 30.04
N ALA A 494 -3.26 1.69 30.11
CA ALA A 494 -4.04 1.15 28.99
C ALA A 494 -4.01 2.07 27.75
N ARG A 495 -4.09 3.39 27.92
CA ARG A 495 -4.00 4.35 26.80
C ARG A 495 -2.60 4.40 26.19
N ILE A 496 -1.56 4.40 27.01
CA ILE A 496 -0.18 4.32 26.55
C ILE A 496 0.05 2.98 25.82
N ALA A 497 -0.43 1.88 26.38
CA ALA A 497 -0.32 0.56 25.78
C ALA A 497 -0.99 0.49 24.41
N ASP A 498 -2.21 1.03 24.28
CA ASP A 498 -2.93 1.12 23.01
C ASP A 498 -2.17 1.95 21.98
N ALA A 499 -1.62 3.08 22.39
CA ALA A 499 -0.86 3.99 21.54
C ALA A 499 0.49 3.42 21.05
N ILE A 500 1.20 2.64 21.87
CA ILE A 500 2.48 2.03 21.45
C ILE A 500 2.31 0.69 20.75
N LYS A 501 1.13 0.05 20.82
CA LYS A 501 0.86 -1.25 20.21
C LYS A 501 0.97 -1.23 18.69
N THR A 502 0.66 -0.10 18.07
CA THR A 502 0.76 0.10 16.62
C THR A 502 2.17 0.46 16.17
N SER A 503 3.03 0.96 17.07
CA SER A 503 4.38 1.39 16.72
C SER A 503 5.37 0.22 16.65
N VAL A 504 6.03 0.08 15.50
CA VAL A 504 6.97 -1.01 15.19
C VAL A 504 8.15 -1.07 16.16
N MET A 505 8.52 0.06 16.78
CA MET A 505 9.60 0.12 17.77
C MET A 505 9.34 -0.73 19.02
N PHE A 506 8.07 -1.01 19.35
CA PHE A 506 7.70 -1.76 20.54
C PHE A 506 7.28 -3.21 20.25
N ARG A 507 7.45 -3.66 18.99
CA ARG A 507 7.03 -5.00 18.51
C ARG A 507 7.82 -6.14 19.15
N ASN A 508 9.09 -5.92 19.47
CA ASN A 508 10.02 -6.92 20.02
C ASN A 508 10.36 -6.69 21.52
N VAL A 509 9.49 -5.96 22.23
CA VAL A 509 9.65 -5.62 23.65
C VAL A 509 8.89 -6.66 24.48
N THR A 510 9.53 -7.26 25.48
CA THR A 510 8.88 -8.21 26.39
C THR A 510 7.83 -7.54 27.26
N ASP A 511 6.91 -8.30 27.84
CA ASP A 511 5.86 -7.71 28.69
C ASP A 511 6.44 -7.00 29.93
N ASP A 512 7.54 -7.51 30.50
CA ASP A 512 8.27 -6.85 31.58
C ASP A 512 8.86 -5.50 31.12
N GLN A 513 9.48 -5.48 29.94
CA GLN A 513 10.03 -4.25 29.36
C GLN A 513 8.92 -3.24 29.00
N ARG A 514 7.74 -3.70 28.58
CA ARG A 514 6.57 -2.84 28.35
C ARG A 514 6.13 -2.17 29.64
N GLU A 515 6.04 -2.91 30.74
CA GLU A 515 5.70 -2.33 32.06
C GLU A 515 6.73 -1.30 32.53
N LEU A 516 8.02 -1.55 32.28
CA LEU A 516 9.09 -0.57 32.53
C LEU A 516 8.93 0.68 31.65
N ILE A 517 8.68 0.53 30.34
CA ILE A 517 8.43 1.64 29.42
C ILE A 517 7.24 2.46 29.88
N TYR A 518 6.11 1.82 30.22
CA TYR A 518 4.95 2.51 30.78
C TYR A 518 5.33 3.27 32.03
N GLY A 519 6.13 2.69 32.92
CA GLY A 519 6.60 3.35 34.14
C GLY A 519 7.40 4.63 33.87
N VAL A 520 8.32 4.61 32.92
CA VAL A 520 9.26 5.72 32.67
C VAL A 520 8.75 6.80 31.71
N MET A 521 7.59 6.61 31.06
CA MET A 521 7.00 7.68 30.24
C MET A 521 6.52 8.83 31.12
N GLU A 522 6.91 10.06 30.82
CA GLU A 522 6.52 11.22 31.63
C GLU A 522 5.37 12.01 30.98
N PRO A 523 4.45 12.55 31.78
CA PRO A 523 3.40 13.43 31.27
C PRO A 523 3.96 14.83 31.03
N ILE A 524 3.79 15.35 29.82
CA ILE A 524 4.11 16.73 29.44
C ILE A 524 2.83 17.47 29.13
N ARG A 525 2.61 18.58 29.83
CA ARG A 525 1.49 19.49 29.55
C ARG A 525 1.99 20.64 28.70
N VAL A 526 1.28 20.91 27.62
CA VAL A 526 1.60 22.01 26.70
C VAL A 526 0.44 22.99 26.63
N LYS A 527 0.76 24.25 26.38
CA LYS A 527 -0.18 25.31 26.06
C LYS A 527 -0.22 25.56 24.56
N LYS A 528 -1.35 26.08 24.08
CA LYS A 528 -1.46 26.55 22.70
C LYS A 528 -0.30 27.49 22.35
N GLY A 529 0.40 27.19 21.27
CA GLY A 529 1.56 27.92 20.77
C GLY A 529 2.91 27.34 21.20
N ASP A 530 2.93 26.39 22.14
CA ASP A 530 4.17 25.79 22.61
C ASP A 530 4.84 24.95 21.53
N TRP A 531 6.15 25.08 21.43
CA TRP A 531 6.98 24.27 20.55
C TRP A 531 7.36 22.97 21.25
N VAL A 532 6.88 21.86 20.72
CA VAL A 532 7.21 20.51 21.22
C VAL A 532 8.48 19.99 20.57
N ILE A 533 8.63 20.25 19.26
CA ILE A 533 9.81 19.88 18.49
C ILE A 533 10.16 21.06 17.58
N LYS A 534 11.46 21.34 17.43
CA LYS A 534 11.96 22.27 16.42
C LYS A 534 12.77 21.49 15.39
N GLN A 535 12.46 21.67 14.10
CA GLN A 535 13.22 21.03 13.02
C GLN A 535 14.71 21.38 13.12
N GLY A 536 15.56 20.40 12.83
CA GLY A 536 17.02 20.49 12.92
C GLY A 536 17.57 20.35 14.34
N SER A 537 16.73 20.39 15.38
CA SER A 537 17.20 20.14 16.75
C SER A 537 17.59 18.67 16.92
N VAL A 538 18.48 18.37 17.86
CA VAL A 538 18.75 16.99 18.26
C VAL A 538 17.52 16.44 18.97
N GLY A 539 17.07 15.24 18.57
CA GLY A 539 15.94 14.57 19.18
C GLY A 539 16.37 13.63 20.29
N ASP A 540 15.81 13.78 21.49
CA ASP A 540 16.08 12.96 22.68
C ASP A 540 14.86 12.16 23.17
N ARG A 541 13.67 12.42 22.61
CA ARG A 541 12.38 11.91 23.10
C ARG A 541 11.43 11.48 21.99
N PHE A 542 10.61 10.48 22.29
CA PHE A 542 9.40 10.11 21.56
C PHE A 542 8.17 10.63 22.30
N TYR A 543 7.11 10.98 21.59
CA TYR A 543 5.90 11.55 22.17
C TYR A 543 4.65 10.81 21.69
N ILE A 544 3.72 10.57 22.61
CA ILE A 544 2.36 10.12 22.35
C ILE A 544 1.43 11.26 22.75
N ILE A 545 0.44 11.57 21.92
CA ILE A 545 -0.57 12.57 22.25
C ILE A 545 -1.71 11.89 23.04
N ASP A 546 -1.92 12.31 24.29
CA ASP A 546 -3.09 11.90 25.08
C ASP A 546 -4.27 12.83 24.78
N GLU A 547 -4.04 14.15 24.75
CA GLU A 547 -5.04 15.17 24.45
C GLU A 547 -4.45 16.36 23.68
N GLY A 548 -5.24 16.95 22.79
CA GLY A 548 -4.93 18.21 22.11
C GLY A 548 -4.63 18.06 20.62
N SER A 549 -4.47 19.20 19.94
CA SER A 549 -4.18 19.30 18.51
C SER A 549 -2.79 19.89 18.29
N PHE A 550 -2.01 19.32 17.36
CA PHE A 550 -0.60 19.67 17.14
C PHE A 550 -0.30 19.82 15.64
N GLU A 551 0.29 20.95 15.25
CA GLU A 551 0.68 21.25 13.88
C GLU A 551 2.08 20.72 13.59
N VAL A 552 2.24 20.02 12.47
CA VAL A 552 3.53 19.62 11.90
C VAL A 552 3.92 20.61 10.83
N ARG A 553 5.07 21.27 10.99
CA ARG A 553 5.57 22.28 10.06
C ARG A 553 6.99 21.94 9.60
N ILE A 554 7.27 22.14 8.32
CA ILE A 554 8.56 21.80 7.71
C ILE A 554 9.08 23.01 6.94
N ARG A 555 10.32 23.40 7.23
CA ARG A 555 11.09 24.42 6.53
C ARG A 555 11.91 23.77 5.42
N GLY A 556 11.93 24.39 4.24
CA GLY A 556 12.74 23.96 3.09
C GLY A 556 14.24 24.17 3.31
N GLU A 557 15.07 23.47 2.54
CA GLU A 557 16.53 23.67 2.57
C GLU A 557 16.90 25.06 2.06
N GLY A 558 17.71 25.79 2.83
CA GLY A 558 18.17 27.14 2.49
C GLY A 558 17.19 28.27 2.83
N GLU A 559 15.98 27.96 3.34
CA GLU A 559 15.05 28.98 3.84
C GLU A 559 15.51 29.52 5.21
N GLU A 560 15.46 30.84 5.39
CA GLU A 560 15.72 31.48 6.68
C GLU A 560 14.61 31.12 7.70
N ASP A 561 14.97 31.00 8.99
CA ASP A 561 14.00 30.76 10.05
C ASP A 561 13.16 32.02 10.30
N ASP A 562 11.97 32.09 9.68
CA ASP A 562 11.00 33.17 9.87
C ASP A 562 10.25 33.08 11.23
N GLY A 563 10.58 32.08 12.06
CA GLY A 563 9.94 31.83 13.34
C GLY A 563 8.56 31.18 13.25
N SER A 564 8.08 30.83 12.04
CA SER A 564 6.80 30.15 11.82
C SER A 564 6.90 28.63 11.86
N GLY A 565 8.14 28.08 11.80
CA GLY A 565 8.40 26.65 11.74
C GLY A 565 8.29 26.04 10.34
N GLY A 566 8.06 26.87 9.32
CA GLY A 566 7.89 26.46 7.93
C GLY A 566 6.44 26.15 7.56
N VAL A 567 6.26 25.45 6.44
CA VAL A 567 4.95 25.17 5.85
C VAL A 567 4.20 24.11 6.65
N LEU A 568 2.93 24.40 6.98
CA LEU A 568 2.03 23.44 7.63
C LEU A 568 1.81 22.21 6.75
N THR A 569 2.24 21.06 7.24
CA THR A 569 2.31 19.79 6.51
C THR A 569 1.28 18.78 7.00
N HIS A 570 0.98 18.77 8.30
CA HIS A 570 0.05 17.83 8.93
C HIS A 570 -0.49 18.38 10.26
N ILE A 571 -1.60 17.83 10.76
CA ILE A 571 -2.14 18.12 12.09
C ILE A 571 -2.44 16.80 12.78
N TYR A 572 -1.83 16.57 13.93
CA TYR A 572 -2.20 15.49 14.82
C TYR A 572 -3.34 15.91 15.75
N GLU A 573 -4.35 15.06 15.90
CA GLU A 573 -5.48 15.26 16.81
C GLU A 573 -5.49 14.12 17.83
N GLY A 574 -5.28 14.41 19.11
CA GLY A 574 -5.33 13.43 20.19
C GLY A 574 -6.54 13.64 21.10
N SER A 575 -7.14 12.54 21.53
CA SER A 575 -8.31 12.55 22.41
C SER A 575 -8.44 11.26 23.20
N ALA A 576 -8.16 11.32 24.50
CA ALA A 576 -8.39 10.24 25.45
C ALA A 576 -9.82 9.70 25.43
N SER A 577 -10.82 10.57 25.32
CA SER A 577 -12.24 10.17 25.27
C SER A 577 -12.65 9.40 24.00
N LYS A 578 -11.84 9.48 22.94
CA LYS A 578 -12.11 8.87 21.63
C LYS A 578 -11.11 7.76 21.28
N HIS A 579 -10.22 7.39 22.22
CA HIS A 579 -9.12 6.45 22.00
C HIS A 579 -8.28 6.78 20.75
N LEU A 580 -7.94 8.07 20.59
CA LEU A 580 -7.12 8.55 19.47
C LEU A 580 -5.80 9.08 20.02
N HIS A 581 -4.73 8.33 19.80
CA HIS A 581 -3.42 8.58 20.43
C HIS A 581 -2.27 8.61 19.40
N PRO A 582 -2.26 9.58 18.47
CA PRO A 582 -1.18 9.72 17.50
C PRO A 582 0.15 9.95 18.19
N CYS A 583 1.24 9.51 17.56
CA CYS A 583 2.58 9.63 18.10
C CYS A 583 3.55 10.26 17.09
N PHE A 584 4.65 10.81 17.59
CA PHE A 584 5.69 11.43 16.77
C PHE A 584 7.06 11.40 17.46
N GLY A 585 8.12 11.58 16.66
CA GLY A 585 9.50 11.62 17.17
C GLY A 585 10.17 10.25 17.30
N GLU A 586 9.63 9.21 16.65
CA GLU A 586 10.14 7.83 16.70
C GLU A 586 11.58 7.69 16.21
N LEU A 587 11.93 8.43 15.15
CA LEU A 587 13.28 8.43 14.57
C LEU A 587 14.34 8.84 15.61
N ALA A 588 13.97 9.67 16.60
CA ALA A 588 14.86 10.10 17.66
C ALA A 588 15.12 9.03 18.73
N LEU A 589 14.38 7.92 18.77
CA LEU A 589 14.70 6.78 19.64
C LEU A 589 15.65 5.79 18.96
N MET A 590 15.58 5.66 17.63
CA MET A 590 16.33 4.65 16.86
C MET A 590 17.63 5.20 16.27
N TYR A 591 17.61 6.45 15.79
CA TYR A 591 18.71 7.08 15.06
C TYR A 591 19.11 8.39 15.73
N SER A 592 20.40 8.70 15.80
CA SER A 592 20.87 10.02 16.25
C SER A 592 20.77 10.98 15.07
N ALA A 593 19.53 11.39 14.74
CA ALA A 593 19.22 12.25 13.61
C ALA A 593 18.60 13.57 14.08
N PRO A 594 18.88 14.70 13.40
CA PRO A 594 18.14 15.94 13.62
C PRO A 594 16.64 15.74 13.35
N ARG A 595 15.80 16.49 14.05
CA ARG A 595 14.34 16.46 13.87
C ARG A 595 13.99 16.91 12.45
N SER A 596 13.22 16.10 11.71
CA SER A 596 12.82 16.38 10.32
C SER A 596 11.72 17.42 10.18
N ALA A 597 10.96 17.69 11.25
CA ALA A 597 9.86 18.63 11.26
C ALA A 597 9.75 19.31 12.63
N SER A 598 9.14 20.49 12.65
CA SER A 598 8.71 21.19 13.85
C SER A 598 7.31 20.74 14.25
N ILE A 599 7.04 20.64 15.56
CA ILE A 599 5.74 20.30 16.12
C ILE A 599 5.32 21.42 17.08
N ILE A 600 4.16 22.03 16.82
CA ILE A 600 3.66 23.17 17.59
C ILE A 600 2.24 22.87 18.09
N ALA A 601 1.99 23.10 19.37
CA ALA A 601 0.69 22.89 19.98
C ALA A 601 -0.34 23.89 19.44
N ARG A 602 -1.44 23.41 18.84
CA ARG A 602 -2.54 24.23 18.32
C ARG A 602 -3.60 24.51 19.38
N THR A 603 -3.72 23.62 20.36
CA THR A 603 -4.52 23.76 21.57
C THR A 603 -3.66 23.45 22.79
N ASP A 604 -4.19 23.71 23.99
CA ASP A 604 -3.67 23.06 25.19
C ASP A 604 -3.75 21.54 25.01
N GLY A 605 -2.77 20.82 25.55
CA GLY A 605 -2.64 19.38 25.32
C GLY A 605 -1.81 18.67 26.36
N ILE A 606 -1.89 17.34 26.34
CA ILE A 606 -1.16 16.42 27.20
C ILE A 606 -0.46 15.40 26.31
N LEU A 607 0.84 15.24 26.53
CA LEU A 607 1.70 14.28 25.85
C LEU A 607 2.28 13.30 26.85
N TRP A 608 2.55 12.07 26.43
CA TRP A 608 3.45 11.15 27.13
C TRP A 608 4.78 11.12 26.40
N ALA A 609 5.88 11.46 27.09
CA ALA A 609 7.21 11.47 26.52
C ALA A 609 8.04 10.27 27.00
N LEU A 610 8.74 9.61 26.09
CA LEU A 610 9.70 8.56 26.39
C LEU A 610 11.10 9.02 25.99
N HIS A 611 12.01 9.01 26.96
CA HIS A 611 13.42 9.35 26.74
C HIS A 611 14.16 8.26 25.95
N ARG A 612 15.04 8.70 25.03
CA ARG A 612 15.96 7.84 24.28
C ARG A 612 16.88 7.03 25.18
N SER A 613 17.52 7.66 26.16
CA SER A 613 18.42 7.00 27.10
C SER A 613 17.70 5.92 27.91
N ALA A 614 16.51 6.24 28.44
CA ALA A 614 15.68 5.29 29.17
C ALA A 614 15.24 4.11 28.30
N PHE A 615 14.76 4.38 27.09
CA PHE A 615 14.35 3.34 26.13
C PHE A 615 15.52 2.42 25.76
N ARG A 616 16.70 2.98 25.44
CA ARG A 616 17.90 2.19 25.14
C ARG A 616 18.35 1.34 26.32
N GLN A 617 18.28 1.86 27.55
CA GLN A 617 18.67 1.15 28.76
C GLN A 617 17.72 -0.02 29.06
N ILE A 618 16.41 0.18 28.90
CA ILE A 618 15.39 -0.88 29.05
C ILE A 618 15.57 -1.98 27.99
N LEU A 619 15.89 -1.60 26.74
CA LEU A 619 16.21 -2.58 25.69
C LEU A 619 17.54 -3.30 25.93
N ALA A 620 18.55 -2.60 26.45
CA ALA A 620 19.89 -3.12 26.71
C ALA A 620 19.95 -4.10 27.90
N GLN A 621 18.97 -4.10 28.81
CA GLN A 621 18.88 -5.09 29.89
C GLN A 621 18.84 -6.54 29.35
N SER A 622 18.32 -6.77 28.14
CA SER A 622 18.36 -8.08 27.46
C SER A 622 19.72 -8.42 26.83
N GLN A 623 20.55 -7.42 26.52
CA GLN A 623 21.92 -7.65 26.04
C GLN A 623 22.86 -8.13 27.14
N GLY A 624 22.57 -7.86 28.40
CA GLY A 624 23.32 -8.38 29.54
C GLY A 624 23.28 -9.91 29.60
N THR A 625 22.08 -10.49 29.55
CA THR A 625 21.87 -11.94 29.54
C THR A 625 22.49 -12.60 28.31
N ARG A 626 22.35 -11.98 27.12
CA ARG A 626 22.91 -12.51 25.87
C ARG A 626 24.43 -12.40 25.80
N LYS A 627 25.00 -11.34 26.36
CA LYS A 627 26.45 -11.17 26.50
C LYS A 627 27.04 -12.17 27.49
N GLU A 628 26.36 -12.46 28.61
CA GLU A 628 26.78 -13.49 29.56
C GLU A 628 26.61 -14.90 28.97
N LEU A 629 25.56 -15.15 28.18
CA LEU A 629 25.38 -16.38 27.40
C LEU A 629 26.51 -16.58 26.40
N MET A 630 26.83 -15.58 25.56
CA MET A 630 27.94 -15.64 24.61
C MET A 630 29.30 -15.84 25.32
N LYS A 631 29.51 -15.18 26.47
CA LYS A 631 30.69 -15.36 27.32
C LYS A 631 30.77 -16.73 27.98
N THR A 632 29.64 -17.37 28.24
CA THR A 632 29.56 -18.74 28.77
C THR A 632 29.77 -19.77 27.65
N LEU A 633 29.13 -19.60 26.49
CA LEU A 633 29.29 -20.44 25.30
C LEU A 633 30.75 -20.47 24.82
N SER A 634 31.42 -19.32 24.78
CA SER A 634 32.84 -19.21 24.41
C SER A 634 33.81 -19.89 25.39
N LYS A 635 33.38 -20.19 26.63
CA LYS A 635 34.17 -20.92 27.63
C LYS A 635 33.95 -22.43 27.60
N ILE A 636 32.90 -22.91 26.92
CA ILE A 636 32.60 -24.34 26.82
C ILE A 636 33.56 -24.96 25.79
N PRO A 637 34.40 -25.95 26.16
CA PRO A 637 35.42 -26.52 25.27
C PRO A 637 34.87 -27.06 23.95
N MET A 638 33.62 -27.53 23.94
CA MET A 638 32.93 -28.03 22.75
C MET A 638 32.70 -26.95 21.69
N PHE A 639 32.57 -25.69 22.09
CA PHE A 639 32.33 -24.53 21.20
C PHE A 639 33.59 -23.69 20.95
N GLY A 640 34.73 -24.07 21.53
CA GLY A 640 35.97 -23.25 21.51
C GLY A 640 36.61 -23.07 20.13
N LYS A 641 36.16 -23.80 19.10
CA LYS A 641 36.60 -23.63 17.71
C LYS A 641 35.69 -22.71 16.87
N LEU A 642 34.56 -22.26 17.42
CA LEU A 642 33.62 -21.39 16.72
C LEU A 642 34.09 -19.93 16.73
N SER A 643 33.93 -19.24 15.61
CA SER A 643 34.19 -17.79 15.51
C SER A 643 33.18 -16.98 16.33
N LYS A 644 33.48 -15.71 16.61
CA LYS A 644 32.57 -14.81 17.32
C LYS A 644 31.21 -14.66 16.62
N GLU A 645 31.19 -14.68 15.30
CA GLU A 645 29.95 -14.64 14.49
C GLU A 645 29.17 -15.96 14.59
N GLN A 646 29.86 -17.10 14.62
CA GLN A 646 29.23 -18.42 14.79
C GLN A 646 28.66 -18.59 16.22
N ILE A 647 29.36 -18.08 17.24
CA ILE A 647 28.84 -18.04 18.61
C ILE A 647 27.64 -17.11 18.70
N THR A 648 27.65 -15.98 17.99
CA THR A 648 26.49 -15.07 17.93
C THR A 648 25.28 -15.76 17.30
N LYS A 649 25.48 -16.50 16.19
CA LYS A 649 24.41 -17.29 15.55
C LYS A 649 23.90 -18.41 16.47
N LEU A 650 24.79 -19.11 17.15
CA LEU A 650 24.42 -20.15 18.13
C LEU A 650 23.61 -19.58 19.29
N ALA A 651 24.02 -18.42 19.84
CA ALA A 651 23.33 -17.75 20.94
C ALA A 651 21.93 -17.22 20.55
N VAL A 652 21.63 -17.07 19.26
CA VAL A 652 20.27 -16.76 18.76
C VAL A 652 19.36 -17.98 18.80
N SER A 653 19.92 -19.20 18.78
CA SER A 653 19.17 -20.46 18.79
C SER A 653 18.87 -21.02 20.19
N PHE A 654 19.27 -20.32 21.26
CA PHE A 654 18.96 -20.70 22.64
C PHE A 654 17.68 -20.02 23.10
N ASP A 655 16.77 -20.80 23.67
CA ASP A 655 15.56 -20.28 24.32
C ASP A 655 15.84 -19.95 25.80
N GLU A 656 15.28 -18.84 26.29
CA GLU A 656 15.35 -18.45 27.71
C GLU A 656 14.20 -19.12 28.47
N ILE A 657 14.56 -19.92 29.49
CA ILE A 657 13.61 -20.68 30.31
C ILE A 657 13.90 -20.39 31.78
N ALA A 658 12.86 -20.00 32.53
CA ALA A 658 12.94 -19.74 33.97
C ALA A 658 12.42 -20.94 34.77
N PHE A 659 13.10 -21.25 35.88
CA PHE A 659 12.71 -22.30 36.81
C PHE A 659 12.47 -21.74 38.20
N GLY A 660 11.38 -22.17 38.83
CA GLY A 660 11.05 -21.85 40.21
C GLY A 660 11.90 -22.61 41.24
N ARG A 661 11.90 -22.16 42.49
CA ARG A 661 12.60 -22.82 43.60
C ARG A 661 12.06 -24.24 43.81
N GLY A 662 12.92 -25.24 43.58
CA GLY A 662 12.59 -26.66 43.79
C GLY A 662 12.10 -27.38 42.53
N GLU A 663 12.06 -26.71 41.37
CA GLU A 663 11.74 -27.35 40.10
C GLU A 663 12.92 -28.19 39.57
N ASN A 664 12.59 -29.31 38.92
CA ASN A 664 13.58 -30.21 38.34
C ASN A 664 13.94 -29.74 36.93
N ILE A 665 15.22 -29.38 36.73
CA ILE A 665 15.74 -28.97 35.42
C ILE A 665 16.08 -30.21 34.56
N VAL A 666 16.75 -31.21 35.14
CA VAL A 666 17.08 -32.49 34.50
C VAL A 666 16.96 -33.63 35.50
N GLN A 667 16.51 -34.81 35.06
CA GLN A 667 16.31 -35.98 35.91
C GLN A 667 17.18 -37.17 35.47
N GLN A 668 17.86 -37.80 36.42
CA GLN A 668 18.75 -38.93 36.15
C GLN A 668 17.97 -40.12 35.55
N GLY A 669 18.43 -40.61 34.40
CA GLY A 669 17.83 -41.75 33.70
C GLY A 669 16.89 -41.37 32.56
N HIS A 670 16.57 -40.09 32.38
CA HIS A 670 15.84 -39.60 31.21
C HIS A 670 16.79 -39.39 30.02
N VAL A 671 16.27 -39.63 28.81
CA VAL A 671 16.97 -39.33 27.56
C VAL A 671 17.03 -37.81 27.39
N GLY A 672 18.23 -37.25 27.24
CA GLY A 672 18.42 -35.81 27.04
C GLY A 672 18.42 -35.46 25.55
N ASP A 673 17.59 -34.49 25.17
CA ASP A 673 17.51 -33.90 23.83
C ASP A 673 17.95 -32.42 23.79
N SER A 674 18.21 -31.83 24.95
CA SER A 674 18.40 -30.38 25.13
C SER A 674 19.63 -30.07 26.00
N MET A 675 20.27 -28.92 25.74
CA MET A 675 21.38 -28.38 26.53
C MET A 675 20.94 -27.11 27.27
N PHE A 676 21.22 -27.05 28.57
CA PHE A 676 20.92 -25.87 29.40
C PHE A 676 22.19 -25.11 29.77
N VAL A 677 22.12 -23.78 29.72
CA VAL A 677 23.19 -22.87 30.16
C VAL A 677 22.61 -21.94 31.21
N ILE A 678 23.21 -21.92 32.40
CA ILE A 678 22.74 -21.09 33.51
C ILE A 678 23.28 -19.68 33.31
N THR A 679 22.39 -18.74 32.99
CA THR A 679 22.72 -17.31 32.81
C THR A 679 22.56 -16.52 34.11
N SER A 680 21.70 -16.96 35.02
CA SER A 680 21.51 -16.40 36.36
C SER A 680 20.98 -17.45 37.35
N GLY A 681 21.25 -17.29 38.65
CA GLY A 681 20.82 -18.22 39.71
C GLY A 681 21.79 -19.38 39.99
N THR A 682 21.39 -20.31 40.85
CA THR A 682 22.15 -21.52 41.18
C THR A 682 21.27 -22.76 41.15
N CYS A 683 21.79 -23.88 40.62
CA CYS A 683 21.14 -25.18 40.69
C CYS A 683 21.95 -26.14 41.57
N GLY A 684 21.27 -27.00 42.33
CA GLY A 684 21.89 -28.03 43.15
C GLY A 684 21.68 -29.42 42.57
N LYS A 685 22.67 -30.30 42.71
CA LYS A 685 22.51 -31.73 42.40
C LYS A 685 21.91 -32.45 43.60
N GLN A 686 20.74 -33.07 43.42
CA GLN A 686 20.13 -33.91 44.45
C GLN A 686 20.25 -35.38 44.04
N GLN A 687 21.13 -36.12 44.70
CA GLN A 687 21.23 -37.58 44.56
C GLN A 687 20.40 -38.23 45.65
N ASN A 688 19.35 -38.96 45.28
CA ASN A 688 18.72 -39.90 46.20
C ASN A 688 19.75 -40.99 46.53
N ARG A 689 20.28 -40.97 47.76
CA ARG A 689 21.01 -42.13 48.31
C ARG A 689 20.06 -43.32 48.25
N LYS A 690 20.43 -44.35 47.49
CA LYS A 690 19.87 -45.68 47.66
C LYS A 690 20.31 -46.25 49.00
#